data_AF-A0A8S4ETA3-F1
#
_entry.id   AF-A0A8S4ETA3-F1
#
_cell.length_a   1.000
_cell.length_b   1.000
_cell.length_c   1.000
_cell.angle_alpha   90.00
_cell.angle_beta   90.00
_cell.angle_gamma   90.00
#
_symmetry.space_group_name_H-M   'P 1'
#
loop_
_entity.id
_entity.type
_entity.pdbx_description
1 polymer ?
#
loop_
_entity_poly.entity_id
_entity_poly.type
_entity_poly.pdbx_seq_one_letter_code
_entity_poly.pdbx_strand_id
1 'polypeptide(L)'
;MKTVIFMICVVSSCPGLARVGPAGRQFPPDFLFGTSSASYQVEGAWNEDGKGESIWDRFVHRDPPPAKDGSTGDVANDSYHKYKRDIQMLRELGVNTYRFSMSWTRILPTGFSNYINPLGVQYYNNVIDELLKYNIEPIVTIFHFDLPQSLQDLGGFANPLIEGWFEDYARVVFGLYGDRVKKWITINEPRETCSEAYGTVTSAPGLNFSGFADYLCAKYVLICHASAYRLYDREFRASQGGEVGIAYSASWYAPATDSVEDELATELKRQSELTIYVDPVFSEEGGFPAELSTRIAQKSAEQGYPFSRLPAFTDEEKAYVRGTADFLGVNHYCSFLISATKNLQENPRVPSLADDVNVGLVIPDEWPHSALSFMARSPNSLFNVLSYFNARYNKNISYYITENGWAVDEGLEGDRIANYRDNLEGVLDSLDAGIRVKGFMAWTLMDNYEWIRGFSQLVVCLAWSDGSIRRFPPGFMFGVASAAYQVEGGWDADGKGESMWDRSIHEHPDLVSDGTSGDLSADSYHNYKRDVEMLRELGVDFYRFSISWPRVFPDGFTNNKNEAGFQYYDNLIDELLKYNIEPMITMYHFDLPQKLQDLGGWANPLSILWFEDYARNLLEQYGSKVKYWITFNQPNGICMEGYGDGTMAPFVSVKGIAEYICVKNVLLAHARVWKMFNDKFRVKNKGSLGISIAVNWLDPLNNATENVQATDEYREFTIGLYVNPIFSKAGDFPQVVKDIIARNSKEQGFRKSRLPVLTSDEISAIRGSADFLAMNHYTTSLVSRPKKNNHPSPSFEHDANVKLTYSKHWAVAKSPWLRSAPYGLYKALIYLNLKYDYPSIIITENGWSSDPGLDDTQRVDNLRSYLNALLLAIEDGAEVSGYAAWSLMDNFEWTAGLSERFGLYEVDFDAAEKTRTPRKSAFVYKEIIASRIVDEAFEPKSLQMTLSDRRMKMKAKVEL
;
A
#
# COMPACT_ATOMS: atom_id res chain seq x y z
N MET A 1 -43.70 56.73 -6.54
CA MET A 1 -42.78 56.86 -7.70
C MET A 1 -41.41 56.38 -7.22
N LYS A 2 -41.11 55.07 -7.31
CA LYS A 2 -40.32 54.43 -8.39
C LYS A 2 -39.06 55.22 -8.78
N THR A 3 -37.96 54.91 -8.10
CA THR A 3 -36.63 54.66 -8.70
C THR A 3 -35.87 53.71 -7.79
N VAL A 4 -35.60 52.50 -8.26
CA VAL A 4 -34.73 51.50 -7.63
C VAL A 4 -33.31 51.80 -8.10
N ILE A 5 -32.40 52.04 -7.15
CA ILE A 5 -30.95 52.16 -7.41
C ILE A 5 -30.28 50.94 -6.79
N PHE A 6 -29.70 50.12 -7.66
CA PHE A 6 -28.79 49.03 -7.30
C PHE A 6 -27.51 49.65 -6.74
N MET A 7 -27.18 49.34 -5.48
CA MET A 7 -25.90 49.70 -4.88
C MET A 7 -24.98 48.47 -4.93
N ILE A 8 -23.88 48.65 -5.66
CA ILE A 8 -22.77 47.71 -5.83
C ILE A 8 -22.04 47.60 -4.48
N CYS A 9 -22.08 46.41 -3.87
CA CYS A 9 -21.13 46.02 -2.83
C CYS A 9 -20.03 45.19 -3.48
N VAL A 10 -18.84 45.79 -3.58
CA VAL A 10 -17.59 45.09 -3.88
C VAL A 10 -17.24 44.25 -2.65
N VAL A 11 -17.37 42.92 -2.78
CA VAL A 11 -16.79 41.96 -1.84
C VAL A 11 -15.57 41.37 -2.52
N SER A 12 -14.39 41.73 -2.02
CA SER A 12 -13.14 41.05 -2.31
C SER A 12 -13.22 39.63 -1.73
N SER A 13 -13.50 38.63 -2.56
CA SER A 13 -13.43 37.22 -2.17
C SER A 13 -12.05 36.66 -2.50
N CYS A 14 -11.24 36.37 -1.49
CA CYS A 14 -10.15 35.40 -1.59
C CYS A 14 -10.74 34.02 -1.96
N PRO A 15 -10.23 33.29 -2.96
CA PRO A 15 -10.53 31.88 -3.10
C PRO A 15 -9.50 31.08 -2.28
N GLY A 16 -9.73 31.04 -0.98
CA GLY A 16 -9.01 30.19 -0.03
C GLY A 16 -10.03 29.54 0.91
N LEU A 17 -11.04 28.90 0.33
CA LEU A 17 -12.04 28.13 1.06
C LEU A 17 -11.81 26.66 0.75
N ALA A 18 -11.25 25.94 1.72
CA ALA A 18 -11.38 24.50 1.81
C ALA A 18 -12.87 24.16 1.70
N ARG A 19 -13.26 23.52 0.60
CA ARG A 19 -14.62 23.03 0.41
C ARG A 19 -14.82 21.87 1.39
N VAL A 20 -15.67 22.09 2.39
CA VAL A 20 -16.40 21.01 3.05
C VAL A 20 -17.35 20.46 1.99
N GLY A 21 -16.98 19.34 1.35
CA GLY A 21 -17.87 18.63 0.41
C GLY A 21 -19.05 18.01 1.17
N PRO A 22 -20.26 17.99 0.60
CA PRO A 22 -21.38 17.25 1.16
C PRO A 22 -21.10 15.75 1.10
N ALA A 23 -21.58 14.99 2.08
CA ALA A 23 -21.56 13.54 2.06
C ALA A 23 -22.26 13.00 0.78
N GLY A 24 -21.54 12.18 -0.01
CA GLY A 24 -22.13 11.28 -1.01
C GLY A 24 -22.12 11.71 -2.49
N ARG A 25 -20.97 12.11 -3.06
CA ARG A 25 -20.82 12.15 -4.54
C ARG A 25 -20.66 10.73 -5.08
N GLN A 26 -21.33 10.40 -6.16
CA GLN A 26 -21.28 9.08 -6.81
C GLN A 26 -21.08 9.24 -8.31
N PHE A 27 -20.30 8.32 -8.89
CA PHE A 27 -20.18 8.23 -10.34
C PHE A 27 -21.49 7.68 -10.94
N PRO A 28 -21.79 7.99 -12.22
CA PRO A 28 -22.90 7.39 -12.93
C PRO A 28 -22.85 5.86 -12.89
N PRO A 29 -23.99 5.15 -12.79
CA PRO A 29 -24.00 3.68 -12.75
C PRO A 29 -23.38 3.00 -13.98
N ASP A 30 -23.39 3.69 -15.13
CA ASP A 30 -22.78 3.25 -16.40
C ASP A 30 -21.31 3.68 -16.55
N PHE A 31 -20.69 4.27 -15.52
CA PHE A 31 -19.32 4.72 -15.58
C PHE A 31 -18.34 3.54 -15.58
N LEU A 32 -17.38 3.56 -16.51
CA LEU A 32 -16.38 2.50 -16.62
C LEU A 32 -15.21 2.76 -15.68
N PHE A 33 -14.90 1.78 -14.85
CA PHE A 33 -13.69 1.74 -14.02
C PHE A 33 -12.80 0.64 -14.55
N GLY A 34 -11.59 1.02 -14.94
CA GLY A 34 -10.65 0.11 -15.57
C GLY A 34 -9.21 0.39 -15.23
N THR A 35 -8.36 -0.40 -15.87
CA THR A 35 -6.93 -0.17 -15.95
C THR A 35 -6.46 -0.39 -17.38
N SER A 36 -5.22 -0.02 -17.64
CA SER A 36 -4.64 0.06 -18.97
C SER A 36 -3.26 -0.62 -19.01
N SER A 37 -2.91 -1.19 -20.16
CA SER A 37 -1.58 -1.71 -20.49
C SER A 37 -1.21 -1.42 -21.95
N ALA A 38 0.08 -1.56 -22.29
CA ALA A 38 0.57 -1.56 -23.66
C ALA A 38 1.29 -2.85 -24.02
N SER A 39 1.11 -3.30 -25.26
CA SER A 39 1.72 -4.50 -25.86
C SER A 39 3.20 -4.59 -25.55
N TYR A 40 4.00 -3.61 -25.96
CA TYR A 40 5.45 -3.64 -25.78
C TYR A 40 5.88 -3.61 -24.30
N GLN A 41 5.09 -2.97 -23.44
CA GLN A 41 5.43 -2.80 -22.03
C GLN A 41 5.21 -4.07 -21.21
N VAL A 42 4.25 -4.93 -21.59
CA VAL A 42 3.85 -6.10 -20.78
C VAL A 42 3.96 -7.45 -21.50
N GLU A 43 3.77 -7.52 -22.83
CA GLU A 43 3.67 -8.81 -23.53
C GLU A 43 4.96 -9.64 -23.50
N GLY A 44 6.09 -9.02 -23.85
CA GLY A 44 7.33 -9.74 -24.11
C GLY A 44 7.23 -10.68 -25.31
N ALA A 45 7.99 -11.77 -25.27
CA ALA A 45 8.02 -12.80 -26.32
C ALA A 45 8.24 -12.18 -27.71
N TRP A 46 9.26 -11.30 -27.81
CA TRP A 46 9.39 -10.38 -28.95
C TRP A 46 9.66 -11.08 -30.29
N ASN A 47 10.22 -12.28 -30.25
CA ASN A 47 10.61 -13.10 -31.40
C ASN A 47 9.98 -14.51 -31.38
N GLU A 48 8.94 -14.72 -30.57
CA GLU A 48 8.23 -15.99 -30.48
C GLU A 48 7.04 -16.06 -31.44
N ASP A 49 6.63 -17.28 -31.79
CA ASP A 49 5.41 -17.58 -32.55
C ASP A 49 5.24 -16.74 -33.82
N GLY A 50 6.35 -16.41 -34.47
CA GLY A 50 6.40 -15.70 -35.73
C GLY A 50 6.14 -14.19 -35.64
N LYS A 51 6.17 -13.58 -34.44
CA LYS A 51 6.16 -12.11 -34.31
C LYS A 51 7.34 -11.47 -35.05
N GLY A 52 7.07 -10.37 -35.77
CA GLY A 52 8.07 -9.56 -36.44
C GLY A 52 8.77 -8.55 -35.51
N GLU A 53 9.86 -7.95 -35.99
CA GLU A 53 10.59 -6.90 -35.27
C GLU A 53 9.85 -5.55 -35.36
N SER A 54 9.64 -4.90 -34.22
CA SER A 54 9.13 -3.54 -34.10
C SER A 54 10.27 -2.52 -33.99
N ILE A 55 9.95 -1.24 -34.14
CA ILE A 55 10.90 -0.16 -33.93
C ILE A 55 11.48 -0.15 -32.51
N TRP A 56 10.70 -0.57 -31.51
CA TRP A 56 11.18 -0.65 -30.14
C TRP A 56 12.12 -1.84 -29.95
N ASP A 57 11.81 -3.01 -30.51
CA ASP A 57 12.71 -4.17 -30.51
C ASP A 57 14.08 -3.76 -31.06
N ARG A 58 14.12 -3.08 -32.21
CA ARG A 58 15.38 -2.60 -32.79
C ARG A 58 16.07 -1.55 -31.92
N PHE A 59 15.29 -0.61 -31.38
CA PHE A 59 15.83 0.53 -30.64
C PHE A 59 16.52 0.10 -29.36
N VAL A 60 15.91 -0.81 -28.58
CA VAL A 60 16.46 -1.29 -27.31
C VAL A 60 17.70 -2.18 -27.48
N HIS A 61 17.82 -2.85 -28.62
CA HIS A 61 18.97 -3.69 -28.98
C HIS A 61 20.17 -2.93 -29.59
N ARG A 62 20.15 -1.59 -29.64
CA ARG A 62 21.29 -0.79 -30.10
C ARG A 62 22.47 -0.89 -29.13
N ASP A 63 23.67 -0.61 -29.63
CA ASP A 63 24.87 -0.47 -28.82
C ASP A 63 25.40 0.98 -28.91
N PRO A 64 25.42 1.76 -27.80
CA PRO A 64 24.90 1.40 -26.47
C PRO A 64 23.35 1.34 -26.44
N PRO A 65 22.77 0.55 -25.51
CA PRO A 65 21.32 0.49 -25.36
C PRO A 65 20.77 1.83 -24.87
N PRO A 66 19.56 2.21 -25.29
CA PRO A 66 18.95 3.49 -24.93
C PRO A 66 18.50 3.51 -23.46
N ALA A 67 18.13 2.37 -22.89
CA ALA A 67 17.81 2.25 -21.46
C ALA A 67 19.08 2.32 -20.61
N LYS A 68 19.08 3.18 -19.58
CA LYS A 68 20.25 3.41 -18.71
C LYS A 68 20.73 2.16 -17.97
N ASP A 69 19.82 1.25 -17.66
CA ASP A 69 20.10 -0.03 -17.01
C ASP A 69 20.45 -1.15 -18.00
N GLY A 70 20.42 -0.86 -19.30
CA GLY A 70 20.67 -1.83 -20.37
C GLY A 70 19.56 -2.89 -20.54
N SER A 71 18.40 -2.70 -19.90
CA SER A 71 17.27 -3.62 -20.02
C SER A 71 16.56 -3.50 -21.37
N THR A 72 15.80 -4.54 -21.73
CA THR A 72 14.95 -4.58 -22.93
C THR A 72 13.54 -5.05 -22.59
N GLY A 73 12.60 -4.81 -23.52
CA GLY A 73 11.21 -5.28 -23.45
C GLY A 73 11.01 -6.72 -23.94
N ASP A 74 12.10 -7.48 -24.17
CA ASP A 74 12.07 -8.81 -24.78
C ASP A 74 11.15 -9.79 -24.04
N VAL A 75 11.20 -9.73 -22.70
CA VAL A 75 10.38 -10.54 -21.79
C VAL A 75 9.31 -9.69 -21.12
N ALA A 76 9.64 -8.43 -20.77
CA ALA A 76 8.70 -7.53 -20.08
C ALA A 76 8.04 -8.21 -18.86
N ASN A 77 6.70 -8.20 -18.78
CA ASN A 77 5.93 -8.92 -17.76
C ASN A 77 5.52 -10.32 -18.17
N ASP A 78 5.88 -10.75 -19.37
CA ASP A 78 5.56 -12.07 -19.91
C ASP A 78 4.04 -12.30 -20.04
N SER A 79 3.27 -11.21 -20.27
CA SER A 79 1.82 -11.28 -20.46
C SER A 79 1.43 -12.13 -21.66
N TYR A 80 2.30 -12.29 -22.66
CA TYR A 80 2.06 -13.19 -23.79
C TYR A 80 1.75 -14.62 -23.32
N HIS A 81 2.48 -15.11 -22.31
CA HIS A 81 2.27 -16.42 -21.72
C HIS A 81 1.33 -16.38 -20.51
N LYS A 82 1.22 -15.22 -19.83
CA LYS A 82 0.55 -15.09 -18.53
C LYS A 82 -0.74 -14.29 -18.54
N TYR A 83 -1.31 -13.98 -19.70
CA TYR A 83 -2.55 -13.19 -19.81
C TYR A 83 -3.70 -13.64 -18.90
N LYS A 84 -3.81 -14.93 -18.57
CA LYS A 84 -4.81 -15.43 -17.60
C LYS A 84 -4.58 -14.90 -16.18
N ARG A 85 -3.33 -14.80 -15.73
CA ARG A 85 -2.99 -14.18 -14.44
C ARG A 85 -3.30 -12.70 -14.46
N ASP A 86 -3.01 -12.04 -15.56
CA ASP A 86 -3.29 -10.60 -15.74
C ASP A 86 -4.79 -10.33 -15.65
N ILE A 87 -5.59 -11.15 -16.32
CA ILE A 87 -7.05 -11.06 -16.25
C ILE A 87 -7.57 -11.46 -14.87
N GLN A 88 -6.90 -12.37 -14.17
CA GLN A 88 -7.21 -12.64 -12.77
C GLN A 88 -6.97 -11.40 -11.88
N MET A 89 -5.89 -10.64 -12.09
CA MET A 89 -5.67 -9.38 -11.36
C MET A 89 -6.78 -8.36 -11.63
N LEU A 90 -7.24 -8.25 -12.87
CA LEU A 90 -8.39 -7.38 -13.20
C LEU A 90 -9.66 -7.76 -12.42
N ARG A 91 -9.90 -9.06 -12.23
CA ARG A 91 -11.03 -9.54 -11.43
C ARG A 91 -10.86 -9.23 -9.94
N GLU A 92 -9.65 -9.43 -9.42
CA GLU A 92 -9.29 -9.11 -8.03
C GLU A 92 -9.49 -7.61 -7.74
N LEU A 93 -9.24 -6.74 -8.73
CA LEU A 93 -9.49 -5.30 -8.65
C LEU A 93 -10.97 -4.90 -8.80
N GLY A 94 -11.85 -5.81 -9.26
CA GLY A 94 -13.26 -5.51 -9.47
C GLY A 94 -13.56 -4.55 -10.63
N VAL A 95 -12.62 -4.37 -11.57
CA VAL A 95 -12.81 -3.46 -12.72
C VAL A 95 -13.80 -4.04 -13.73
N ASN A 96 -14.50 -3.15 -14.44
CA ASN A 96 -15.50 -3.53 -15.46
C ASN A 96 -15.00 -3.30 -16.90
N THR A 97 -13.83 -2.69 -17.07
CA THR A 97 -13.20 -2.52 -18.39
C THR A 97 -11.69 -2.70 -18.31
N TYR A 98 -11.08 -3.12 -19.42
CA TYR A 98 -9.64 -3.19 -19.56
C TYR A 98 -9.23 -2.63 -20.92
N ARG A 99 -8.33 -1.65 -20.88
CA ARG A 99 -7.72 -1.11 -22.09
C ARG A 99 -6.37 -1.78 -22.31
N PHE A 100 -6.17 -2.36 -23.48
CA PHE A 100 -4.89 -2.92 -23.88
C PHE A 100 -4.60 -2.60 -25.34
N SER A 101 -3.33 -2.61 -25.73
CA SER A 101 -2.96 -2.48 -27.14
C SER A 101 -2.62 -3.81 -27.79
N MET A 102 -2.87 -3.89 -29.10
CA MET A 102 -2.41 -4.99 -29.94
C MET A 102 -1.08 -4.64 -30.59
N SER A 103 -0.20 -5.62 -30.70
CA SER A 103 1.05 -5.47 -31.41
C SER A 103 0.88 -5.72 -32.90
N TRP A 104 1.11 -4.66 -33.69
CA TRP A 104 1.05 -4.74 -35.15
C TRP A 104 1.98 -5.83 -35.66
N THR A 105 3.21 -5.87 -35.17
CA THR A 105 4.21 -6.88 -35.58
C THR A 105 3.86 -8.31 -35.16
N ARG A 106 3.01 -8.50 -34.15
CA ARG A 106 2.55 -9.84 -33.75
C ARG A 106 1.45 -10.35 -34.67
N ILE A 107 0.59 -9.46 -35.16
CA ILE A 107 -0.52 -9.79 -36.09
C ILE A 107 -0.03 -9.85 -37.54
N LEU A 108 0.72 -8.83 -37.99
CA LEU A 108 1.32 -8.72 -39.32
C LEU A 108 2.85 -8.62 -39.20
N PRO A 109 3.58 -9.74 -39.13
CA PRO A 109 5.04 -9.75 -38.92
C PRO A 109 5.86 -9.01 -39.98
N THR A 110 5.36 -8.94 -41.21
CA THR A 110 6.00 -8.19 -42.30
C THR A 110 5.64 -6.70 -42.28
N GLY A 111 4.68 -6.30 -41.44
CA GLY A 111 3.99 -5.01 -41.47
C GLY A 111 2.86 -4.92 -42.49
N PHE A 112 2.77 -5.86 -43.44
CA PHE A 112 1.78 -5.84 -44.52
C PHE A 112 0.74 -6.95 -44.35
N SER A 113 -0.47 -6.73 -44.88
CA SER A 113 -1.61 -7.66 -44.83
C SER A 113 -1.41 -8.94 -45.68
N ASN A 114 -0.26 -9.11 -46.33
CA ASN A 114 0.08 -10.26 -47.14
C ASN A 114 0.36 -11.54 -46.33
N TYR A 115 0.65 -11.40 -45.04
CA TYR A 115 0.81 -12.51 -44.11
C TYR A 115 0.24 -12.15 -42.74
N ILE A 116 -0.81 -12.86 -42.34
CA ILE A 116 -1.42 -12.75 -41.00
C ILE A 116 -0.89 -13.91 -40.16
N ASN A 117 -0.30 -13.59 -39.01
CA ASN A 117 0.21 -14.59 -38.09
C ASN A 117 -0.92 -15.27 -37.29
N PRO A 118 -1.23 -16.55 -37.53
CA PRO A 118 -2.34 -17.22 -36.84
C PRO A 118 -2.15 -17.33 -35.33
N LEU A 119 -0.91 -17.44 -34.83
CA LEU A 119 -0.64 -17.57 -33.40
C LEU A 119 -0.75 -16.23 -32.67
N GLY A 120 -0.29 -15.14 -33.30
CA GLY A 120 -0.56 -13.78 -32.83
C GLY A 120 -2.06 -13.48 -32.76
N VAL A 121 -2.80 -13.93 -33.79
CA VAL A 121 -4.27 -13.81 -33.80
C VAL A 121 -4.93 -14.64 -32.71
N GLN A 122 -4.45 -15.85 -32.48
CA GLN A 122 -4.95 -16.72 -31.42
C GLN A 122 -4.72 -16.10 -30.02
N TYR A 123 -3.57 -15.50 -29.78
CA TYR A 123 -3.27 -14.83 -28.51
C TYR A 123 -4.31 -13.74 -28.17
N TYR A 124 -4.57 -12.81 -29.08
CA TYR A 124 -5.55 -11.74 -28.79
C TYR A 124 -6.99 -12.26 -28.71
N ASN A 125 -7.34 -13.30 -29.48
CA ASN A 125 -8.62 -14.00 -29.26
C ASN A 125 -8.72 -14.54 -27.84
N ASN A 126 -7.69 -15.21 -27.35
CA ASN A 126 -7.65 -15.75 -26.00
C ASN A 126 -7.77 -14.65 -24.92
N VAL A 127 -7.10 -13.51 -25.10
CA VAL A 127 -7.20 -12.36 -24.20
C VAL A 127 -8.63 -11.82 -24.18
N ILE A 128 -9.20 -11.54 -25.35
CA ILE A 128 -10.57 -10.99 -25.48
C ILE A 128 -11.60 -11.95 -24.90
N ASP A 129 -11.52 -13.24 -25.22
CA ASP A 129 -12.46 -14.24 -24.74
C ASP A 129 -12.37 -14.42 -23.22
N GLU A 130 -11.17 -14.40 -22.65
CA GLU A 130 -10.99 -14.51 -21.20
C GLU A 130 -11.44 -13.24 -20.47
N LEU A 131 -11.32 -12.04 -21.05
CA LEU A 131 -11.93 -10.80 -20.50
C LEU A 131 -13.46 -10.88 -20.49
N LEU A 132 -14.06 -11.23 -21.64
CA LEU A 132 -15.51 -11.28 -21.79
C LEU A 132 -16.14 -12.37 -20.92
N LYS A 133 -15.44 -13.48 -20.70
CA LYS A 133 -15.84 -14.53 -19.75
C LYS A 133 -16.12 -13.99 -18.35
N TYR A 134 -15.48 -12.90 -17.94
CA TYR A 134 -15.68 -12.26 -16.64
C TYR A 134 -16.41 -10.91 -16.71
N ASN A 135 -17.08 -10.62 -17.83
CA ASN A 135 -17.80 -9.37 -18.07
C ASN A 135 -16.90 -8.12 -17.98
N ILE A 136 -15.62 -8.24 -18.33
CA ILE A 136 -14.71 -7.10 -18.44
C ILE A 136 -14.74 -6.62 -19.90
N GLU A 137 -15.20 -5.40 -20.14
CA GLU A 137 -15.32 -4.84 -21.48
C GLU A 137 -13.93 -4.47 -22.04
N PRO A 138 -13.51 -5.00 -23.21
CA PRO A 138 -12.25 -4.65 -23.82
C PRO A 138 -12.32 -3.30 -24.56
N ILE A 139 -11.35 -2.43 -24.28
CA ILE A 139 -11.07 -1.23 -25.07
C ILE A 139 -9.73 -1.43 -25.77
N VAL A 140 -9.75 -1.57 -27.08
CA VAL A 140 -8.55 -1.98 -27.82
C VAL A 140 -7.90 -0.79 -28.50
N THR A 141 -6.62 -0.56 -28.18
CA THR A 141 -5.74 0.34 -28.91
C THR A 141 -5.03 -0.44 -30.02
N ILE A 142 -5.23 -0.09 -31.29
CA ILE A 142 -4.61 -0.87 -32.39
C ILE A 142 -3.16 -0.46 -32.66
N PHE A 143 -2.75 0.75 -32.28
CA PHE A 143 -1.36 1.21 -32.36
C PHE A 143 -0.91 1.93 -31.10
N HIS A 144 0.14 1.41 -30.45
CA HIS A 144 0.74 1.95 -29.24
C HIS A 144 2.27 1.90 -29.35
N PHE A 145 2.81 2.77 -30.20
CA PHE A 145 4.24 3.00 -30.44
C PHE A 145 5.05 1.85 -31.08
N ASP A 146 4.46 0.69 -31.32
CA ASP A 146 5.15 -0.52 -31.75
C ASP A 146 5.06 -0.77 -33.28
N LEU A 147 5.43 0.25 -34.06
CA LEU A 147 5.45 0.18 -35.53
C LEU A 147 6.36 -0.96 -36.01
N PRO A 148 5.97 -1.75 -37.03
CA PRO A 148 6.85 -2.70 -37.67
C PRO A 148 8.10 -2.04 -38.24
N GLN A 149 9.27 -2.59 -37.91
CA GLN A 149 10.54 -2.02 -38.35
C GLN A 149 10.66 -2.00 -39.89
N SER A 150 10.08 -2.97 -40.58
CA SER A 150 10.00 -3.00 -42.05
C SER A 150 9.31 -1.78 -42.66
N LEU A 151 8.27 -1.24 -41.99
CA LEU A 151 7.59 -0.02 -42.43
C LEU A 151 8.40 1.23 -42.05
N GLN A 152 9.09 1.20 -40.92
CA GLN A 152 9.99 2.28 -40.52
C GLN A 152 11.17 2.43 -41.49
N ASP A 153 11.71 1.32 -42.01
CA ASP A 153 12.77 1.32 -43.03
C ASP A 153 12.31 1.97 -44.34
N LEU A 154 10.99 2.04 -44.59
CA LEU A 154 10.39 2.78 -45.69
C LEU A 154 10.05 4.24 -45.33
N GLY A 155 10.29 4.68 -44.10
CA GLY A 155 10.06 6.05 -43.63
C GLY A 155 8.95 6.20 -42.57
N GLY A 156 8.28 5.10 -42.20
CA GLY A 156 7.29 5.09 -41.11
C GLY A 156 6.19 6.14 -41.27
N PHE A 157 5.80 6.79 -40.18
CA PHE A 157 4.76 7.82 -40.17
C PHE A 157 5.14 9.11 -40.90
N ALA A 158 6.41 9.33 -41.24
CA ALA A 158 6.81 10.44 -42.10
C ALA A 158 6.60 10.14 -43.61
N ASN A 159 6.26 8.90 -43.97
CA ASN A 159 6.00 8.51 -45.36
C ASN A 159 4.49 8.61 -45.69
N PRO A 160 4.07 9.32 -46.75
CA PRO A 160 2.66 9.41 -47.16
C PRO A 160 1.98 8.06 -47.42
N LEU A 161 2.72 7.00 -47.75
CA LEU A 161 2.16 5.67 -48.01
C LEU A 161 1.71 4.93 -46.74
N ILE A 162 2.08 5.42 -45.55
CA ILE A 162 1.72 4.82 -44.26
C ILE A 162 0.20 4.76 -44.05
N GLU A 163 -0.56 5.67 -44.65
CA GLU A 163 -2.03 5.66 -44.62
C GLU A 163 -2.57 4.31 -45.09
N GLY A 164 -2.16 3.87 -46.29
CA GLY A 164 -2.67 2.62 -46.87
C GLY A 164 -2.25 1.39 -46.06
N TRP A 165 -1.02 1.37 -45.54
CA TRP A 165 -0.54 0.25 -44.71
C TRP A 165 -1.28 0.19 -43.37
N PHE A 166 -1.57 1.34 -42.77
CA PHE A 166 -2.35 1.42 -41.55
C PHE A 166 -3.82 1.04 -41.78
N GLU A 167 -4.43 1.47 -42.90
CA GLU A 167 -5.79 1.06 -43.28
C GLU A 167 -5.88 -0.46 -43.43
N ASP A 168 -4.91 -1.08 -44.10
CA ASP A 168 -4.86 -2.53 -44.28
C ASP A 168 -4.72 -3.27 -42.95
N TYR A 169 -3.88 -2.78 -42.04
CA TYR A 169 -3.76 -3.33 -40.69
C TYR A 169 -5.06 -3.18 -39.90
N ALA A 170 -5.67 -1.99 -39.89
CA ALA A 170 -6.94 -1.73 -39.24
C ALA A 170 -8.05 -2.64 -39.78
N ARG A 171 -8.11 -2.87 -41.11
CA ARG A 171 -9.07 -3.79 -41.74
C ARG A 171 -8.92 -5.21 -41.22
N VAL A 172 -7.70 -5.70 -41.08
CA VAL A 172 -7.42 -7.02 -40.52
C VAL A 172 -7.89 -7.09 -39.06
N VAL A 173 -7.50 -6.11 -38.24
CA VAL A 173 -7.84 -6.09 -36.81
C VAL A 173 -9.36 -5.99 -36.56
N PHE A 174 -10.05 -5.09 -37.26
CA PHE A 174 -11.51 -4.96 -37.16
C PHE A 174 -12.23 -6.21 -37.66
N GLY A 175 -11.74 -6.82 -38.75
CA GLY A 175 -12.29 -8.07 -39.27
C GLY A 175 -12.12 -9.26 -38.34
N LEU A 176 -11.02 -9.32 -37.59
CA LEU A 176 -10.71 -10.44 -36.69
C LEU A 176 -11.42 -10.36 -35.34
N TYR A 177 -11.60 -9.15 -34.78
CA TYR A 177 -12.03 -9.01 -33.38
C TYR A 177 -13.24 -8.10 -33.16
N GLY A 178 -13.70 -7.38 -34.19
CA GLY A 178 -14.80 -6.41 -34.05
C GLY A 178 -16.18 -7.04 -33.83
N ASP A 179 -16.30 -8.37 -33.98
CA ASP A 179 -17.45 -9.12 -33.50
C ASP A 179 -17.64 -8.96 -31.98
N ARG A 180 -16.54 -8.90 -31.22
CA ARG A 180 -16.50 -8.83 -29.74
C ARG A 180 -16.06 -7.47 -29.19
N VAL A 181 -15.17 -6.76 -29.85
CA VAL A 181 -14.64 -5.45 -29.40
C VAL A 181 -15.52 -4.31 -29.89
N LYS A 182 -15.99 -3.48 -28.94
CA LYS A 182 -16.93 -2.38 -29.22
C LYS A 182 -16.36 -0.98 -29.00
N LYS A 183 -15.16 -0.85 -28.44
CA LYS A 183 -14.47 0.42 -28.25
C LYS A 183 -13.07 0.31 -28.80
N TRP A 184 -12.78 1.11 -29.82
CA TRP A 184 -11.51 1.10 -30.54
C TRP A 184 -10.80 2.44 -30.36
N ILE A 185 -9.52 2.39 -30.05
CA ILE A 185 -8.61 3.53 -30.10
C ILE A 185 -7.65 3.26 -31.26
N THR A 186 -7.64 4.15 -32.26
CA THR A 186 -6.77 3.91 -33.43
C THR A 186 -5.29 4.11 -33.06
N ILE A 187 -4.99 5.21 -32.38
CA ILE A 187 -3.64 5.68 -32.11
C ILE A 187 -3.60 6.18 -30.66
N ASN A 188 -2.65 5.68 -29.89
CA ASN A 188 -2.30 6.29 -28.61
C ASN A 188 -1.26 7.40 -28.84
N GLU A 189 -1.48 8.56 -28.22
CA GLU A 189 -0.43 9.56 -28.00
C GLU A 189 0.32 9.94 -29.29
N PRO A 190 -0.37 10.53 -30.28
CA PRO A 190 0.26 10.92 -31.54
C PRO A 190 1.39 11.95 -31.35
N ARG A 191 1.34 12.75 -30.27
CA ARG A 191 2.38 13.70 -29.92
C ARG A 191 3.70 12.99 -29.61
N GLU A 192 3.67 11.96 -28.78
CA GLU A 192 4.82 11.15 -28.41
C GLU A 192 5.32 10.35 -29.63
N THR A 193 4.40 9.75 -30.38
CA THR A 193 4.67 9.02 -31.64
C THR A 193 5.42 9.87 -32.67
N CYS A 194 5.19 11.19 -32.70
CA CYS A 194 5.79 12.08 -33.70
C CYS A 194 6.94 12.90 -33.13
N SER A 195 6.69 13.67 -32.08
CA SER A 195 7.65 14.61 -31.49
C SER A 195 8.85 13.89 -30.86
N GLU A 196 8.62 12.81 -30.09
CA GLU A 196 9.72 12.13 -29.38
C GLU A 196 10.45 11.10 -30.25
N ALA A 197 9.76 10.52 -31.21
CA ALA A 197 10.28 9.50 -32.10
C ALA A 197 11.08 10.07 -33.28
N TYR A 198 10.62 11.19 -33.86
CA TYR A 198 11.21 11.85 -35.04
C TYR A 198 11.81 13.22 -34.74
N GLY A 199 11.31 13.90 -33.70
CA GLY A 199 11.77 15.23 -33.30
C GLY A 199 12.92 15.20 -32.29
N THR A 200 13.06 14.12 -31.54
CA THR A 200 14.11 13.89 -30.55
C THR A 200 14.68 12.48 -30.69
N VAL A 201 15.55 12.07 -29.75
CA VAL A 201 16.10 10.71 -29.69
C VAL A 201 15.63 9.96 -28.43
N THR A 202 14.52 10.42 -27.83
CA THR A 202 14.04 9.93 -26.53
C THR A 202 13.02 8.80 -26.65
N SER A 203 12.53 8.49 -27.85
CA SER A 203 11.64 7.37 -28.14
C SER A 203 12.06 6.65 -29.43
N ALA A 204 11.64 5.40 -29.62
CA ALA A 204 11.89 4.68 -30.86
C ALA A 204 11.17 5.36 -32.04
N PRO A 205 11.77 5.45 -33.25
CA PRO A 205 13.06 4.88 -33.67
C PRO A 205 14.30 5.74 -33.35
N GLY A 206 14.14 6.82 -32.59
CA GLY A 206 15.22 7.70 -32.14
C GLY A 206 15.86 8.47 -33.28
N LEU A 207 15.04 9.04 -34.15
CA LEU A 207 15.49 9.79 -35.31
C LEU A 207 15.60 11.27 -34.96
N ASN A 208 16.76 11.88 -35.22
CA ASN A 208 17.01 13.29 -34.89
C ASN A 208 16.66 14.23 -36.07
N PHE A 209 15.44 14.14 -36.61
CA PHE A 209 14.96 14.95 -37.74
C PHE A 209 13.97 16.04 -37.29
N SER A 210 14.38 16.81 -36.29
CA SER A 210 13.57 17.80 -35.60
C SER A 210 13.05 18.91 -36.51
N GLY A 211 11.78 19.27 -36.30
CA GLY A 211 11.11 20.34 -37.04
C GLY A 211 10.79 20.00 -38.49
N PHE A 212 10.86 18.74 -38.92
CA PHE A 212 10.50 18.27 -40.25
C PHE A 212 9.73 16.94 -40.20
N ALA A 213 10.39 15.88 -39.73
CA ALA A 213 9.82 14.54 -39.77
C ALA A 213 8.73 14.36 -38.69
N ASP A 214 8.88 15.04 -37.55
CA ASP A 214 7.85 15.20 -36.53
C ASP A 214 6.59 15.90 -37.09
N TYR A 215 6.74 16.92 -37.94
CA TYR A 215 5.60 17.59 -38.58
C TYR A 215 4.95 16.80 -39.72
N LEU A 216 5.74 16.08 -40.51
CA LEU A 216 5.21 15.13 -41.49
C LEU A 216 4.43 14.01 -40.78
N CYS A 217 5.02 13.45 -39.71
CA CYS A 217 4.35 12.49 -38.86
C CYS A 217 3.05 13.05 -38.29
N ALA A 218 3.05 14.27 -37.75
CA ALA A 218 1.86 14.87 -37.18
C ALA A 218 0.70 14.96 -38.17
N LYS A 219 0.98 15.21 -39.46
CA LYS A 219 -0.04 15.20 -40.50
C LYS A 219 -0.50 13.77 -40.81
N TYR A 220 0.42 12.87 -41.15
CA TYR A 220 0.06 11.54 -41.65
C TYR A 220 -0.49 10.62 -40.56
N VAL A 221 -0.08 10.77 -39.30
CA VAL A 221 -0.65 10.02 -38.18
C VAL A 221 -2.15 10.32 -38.01
N LEU A 222 -2.57 11.58 -38.24
CA LEU A 222 -3.98 11.97 -38.20
C LEU A 222 -4.75 11.50 -39.44
N ILE A 223 -4.10 11.45 -40.61
CA ILE A 223 -4.67 10.84 -41.82
C ILE A 223 -4.85 9.33 -41.63
N CYS A 224 -3.89 8.62 -41.01
CA CYS A 224 -4.02 7.22 -40.63
C CYS A 224 -5.20 6.98 -39.68
N HIS A 225 -5.33 7.81 -38.63
CA HIS A 225 -6.49 7.76 -37.74
C HIS A 225 -7.81 7.93 -38.52
N ALA A 226 -7.89 8.96 -39.36
CA ALA A 226 -9.07 9.22 -40.19
C ALA A 226 -9.37 8.05 -41.13
N SER A 227 -8.36 7.47 -41.77
CA SER A 227 -8.50 6.31 -42.64
C SER A 227 -9.07 5.10 -41.90
N ALA A 228 -8.53 4.76 -40.73
CA ALA A 228 -9.07 3.68 -39.90
C ALA A 228 -10.50 3.94 -39.44
N TYR A 229 -10.84 5.18 -39.05
CA TYR A 229 -12.21 5.55 -38.68
C TYR A 229 -13.18 5.41 -39.86
N ARG A 230 -12.83 5.97 -41.02
CA ARG A 230 -13.67 5.95 -42.24
C ARG A 230 -13.81 4.53 -42.78
N LEU A 231 -12.76 3.71 -42.66
CA LEU A 231 -12.82 2.29 -42.92
C LEU A 231 -13.84 1.59 -42.01
N TYR A 232 -13.75 1.81 -40.68
CA TYR A 232 -14.67 1.22 -39.73
C TYR A 232 -16.11 1.61 -40.05
N ASP A 233 -16.36 2.89 -40.28
CA ASP A 233 -17.68 3.43 -40.62
C ASP A 233 -18.27 2.79 -41.89
N ARG A 234 -17.45 2.66 -42.93
CA ARG A 234 -17.86 2.13 -44.23
C ARG A 234 -18.07 0.61 -44.24
N GLU A 235 -17.21 -0.15 -43.59
CA GLU A 235 -17.13 -1.61 -43.75
C GLU A 235 -17.66 -2.39 -42.53
N PHE A 236 -17.54 -1.83 -41.32
CA PHE A 236 -17.71 -2.61 -40.09
C PHE A 236 -18.83 -2.09 -39.17
N ARG A 237 -19.03 -0.77 -39.05
CA ARG A 237 -19.94 -0.16 -38.07
C ARG A 237 -21.36 -0.70 -38.15
N ALA A 238 -21.90 -0.86 -39.36
CA ALA A 238 -23.25 -1.37 -39.56
C ALA A 238 -23.45 -2.81 -39.07
N SER A 239 -22.40 -3.63 -39.05
CA SER A 239 -22.46 -5.04 -38.64
C SER A 239 -21.95 -5.28 -37.22
N GLN A 240 -21.02 -4.45 -36.74
CA GLN A 240 -20.33 -4.63 -35.47
C GLN A 240 -20.80 -3.67 -34.36
N GLY A 241 -21.29 -2.48 -34.71
CA GLY A 241 -21.86 -1.51 -33.78
C GLY A 241 -20.89 -0.90 -32.77
N GLY A 242 -19.58 -0.89 -33.04
CA GLY A 242 -18.58 -0.28 -32.16
C GLY A 242 -18.40 1.23 -32.35
N GLU A 243 -17.68 1.82 -31.41
CA GLU A 243 -17.21 3.20 -31.40
C GLU A 243 -15.70 3.27 -31.66
N VAL A 244 -15.26 4.28 -32.40
CA VAL A 244 -13.86 4.51 -32.74
C VAL A 244 -13.44 5.89 -32.27
N GLY A 245 -12.37 5.95 -31.49
CA GLY A 245 -11.76 7.18 -30.99
C GLY A 245 -10.24 7.17 -31.16
N ILE A 246 -9.63 8.18 -30.57
CA ILE A 246 -8.18 8.40 -30.53
C ILE A 246 -7.82 8.92 -29.13
N ALA A 247 -6.66 8.54 -28.60
CA ALA A 247 -6.20 8.92 -27.27
C ALA A 247 -5.05 9.91 -27.36
N TYR A 248 -5.13 11.01 -26.60
CA TYR A 248 -4.11 12.07 -26.60
C TYR A 248 -3.48 12.24 -25.22
N SER A 249 -2.16 12.46 -25.21
CA SER A 249 -1.43 13.00 -24.05
C SER A 249 -1.87 14.44 -23.81
N ALA A 250 -2.46 14.69 -22.65
CA ALA A 250 -3.24 15.89 -22.38
C ALA A 250 -2.83 16.55 -21.06
N SER A 251 -1.62 17.08 -20.97
CA SER A 251 -1.22 17.97 -19.87
C SER A 251 -2.02 19.28 -19.88
N TRP A 252 -2.25 19.84 -18.70
CA TRP A 252 -2.83 21.19 -18.61
C TRP A 252 -1.72 22.25 -18.59
N TYR A 253 -1.91 23.33 -19.35
CA TYR A 253 -0.98 24.46 -19.41
C TYR A 253 -1.68 25.73 -18.95
N ALA A 254 -1.13 26.41 -17.95
CA ALA A 254 -1.64 27.69 -17.42
C ALA A 254 -0.55 28.76 -17.47
N PRO A 255 -0.90 30.06 -17.54
CA PRO A 255 0.10 31.12 -17.53
C PRO A 255 0.78 31.20 -16.15
N ALA A 256 2.08 31.46 -16.13
CA ALA A 256 2.86 31.60 -14.90
C ALA A 256 2.55 32.90 -14.14
N THR A 257 2.06 33.92 -14.84
CA THR A 257 1.60 35.20 -14.30
C THR A 257 0.40 35.72 -15.10
N ASP A 258 -0.33 36.70 -14.58
CA ASP A 258 -1.44 37.36 -15.28
C ASP A 258 -0.97 38.34 -16.39
N SER A 259 0.25 38.18 -16.89
CA SER A 259 0.79 39.02 -17.97
C SER A 259 0.26 38.55 -19.33
N VAL A 260 0.01 39.51 -20.22
CA VAL A 260 -0.45 39.22 -21.59
C VAL A 260 0.56 38.35 -22.33
N GLU A 261 1.85 38.56 -22.07
CA GLU A 261 2.93 37.78 -22.65
C GLU A 261 2.86 36.30 -22.23
N ASP A 262 2.66 36.01 -20.94
CA ASP A 262 2.52 34.64 -20.45
C ASP A 262 1.21 33.99 -20.93
N GLU A 263 0.12 34.75 -21.08
CA GLU A 263 -1.14 34.26 -21.66
C GLU A 263 -0.96 33.84 -23.13
N LEU A 264 -0.33 34.69 -23.95
CA LEU A 264 -0.04 34.38 -25.36
C LEU A 264 0.92 33.21 -25.51
N ALA A 265 1.97 33.15 -24.67
CA ALA A 265 2.89 32.01 -24.61
C ALA A 265 2.17 30.71 -24.24
N THR A 266 1.24 30.77 -23.29
CA THR A 266 0.44 29.62 -22.87
C THR A 266 -0.44 29.12 -24.00
N GLU A 267 -1.11 30.01 -24.73
CA GLU A 267 -1.95 29.59 -25.86
C GLU A 267 -1.12 28.93 -26.96
N LEU A 268 0.03 29.52 -27.33
CA LEU A 268 0.94 28.90 -28.31
C LEU A 268 1.43 27.52 -27.84
N LYS A 269 1.71 27.36 -26.54
CA LYS A 269 2.08 26.07 -25.95
C LYS A 269 0.95 25.05 -26.05
N ARG A 270 -0.29 25.42 -25.71
CA ARG A 270 -1.48 24.55 -25.85
C ARG A 270 -1.67 24.12 -27.30
N GLN A 271 -1.48 25.02 -28.26
CA GLN A 271 -1.54 24.64 -29.67
C GLN A 271 -0.45 23.65 -30.05
N SER A 272 0.78 23.85 -29.59
CA SER A 272 1.91 23.00 -29.93
C SER A 272 1.88 21.59 -29.32
N GLU A 273 1.21 21.40 -28.19
CA GLU A 273 1.20 20.11 -27.48
C GLU A 273 -0.17 19.42 -27.57
N LEU A 274 -1.26 20.18 -27.44
CA LEU A 274 -2.62 19.63 -27.43
C LEU A 274 -3.28 19.79 -28.81
N THR A 275 -3.54 21.02 -29.24
CA THR A 275 -4.52 21.24 -30.30
C THR A 275 -3.98 20.98 -31.70
N ILE A 276 -2.66 20.88 -31.90
CA ILE A 276 -2.06 20.38 -33.15
C ILE A 276 -2.57 18.97 -33.51
N TYR A 277 -2.93 18.15 -32.52
CA TYR A 277 -3.47 16.80 -32.74
C TYR A 277 -4.99 16.70 -32.54
N VAL A 278 -5.60 17.63 -31.79
CA VAL A 278 -7.05 17.61 -31.49
C VAL A 278 -7.88 18.48 -32.45
N ASP A 279 -7.41 19.68 -32.82
CA ASP A 279 -8.13 20.58 -33.75
C ASP A 279 -8.42 19.93 -35.12
N PRO A 280 -7.50 19.17 -35.74
CA PRO A 280 -7.78 18.55 -37.04
C PRO A 280 -8.99 17.61 -37.05
N VAL A 281 -9.28 16.96 -35.93
CA VAL A 281 -10.39 16.00 -35.79
C VAL A 281 -11.64 16.68 -35.25
N PHE A 282 -11.53 17.55 -34.25
CA PHE A 282 -12.69 18.02 -33.47
C PHE A 282 -13.10 19.48 -33.72
N SER A 283 -12.24 20.31 -34.31
CA SER A 283 -12.60 21.70 -34.63
C SER A 283 -13.52 21.77 -35.85
N GLU A 284 -14.31 22.83 -35.95
CA GLU A 284 -15.16 23.07 -37.13
C GLU A 284 -14.34 23.32 -38.40
N GLU A 285 -13.19 23.99 -38.27
CA GLU A 285 -12.31 24.34 -39.39
C GLU A 285 -11.49 23.13 -39.88
N GLY A 286 -11.11 22.23 -38.98
CA GLY A 286 -10.15 21.16 -39.24
C GLY A 286 -8.74 21.68 -39.54
N GLY A 287 -7.80 20.77 -39.80
CA GLY A 287 -6.40 21.12 -40.01
C GLY A 287 -5.68 21.65 -38.75
N PHE A 288 -4.43 22.08 -38.93
CA PHE A 288 -3.59 22.53 -37.82
C PHE A 288 -3.99 23.92 -37.29
N PRO A 289 -3.73 24.22 -35.99
CA PRO A 289 -4.04 25.51 -35.38
C PRO A 289 -3.40 26.69 -36.13
N ALA A 290 -4.17 27.75 -36.34
CA ALA A 290 -3.79 28.86 -37.23
C ALA A 290 -2.60 29.68 -36.71
N GLU A 291 -2.57 29.99 -35.41
CA GLU A 291 -1.49 30.77 -34.80
C GLU A 291 -0.17 30.01 -34.81
N LEU A 292 -0.19 28.73 -34.41
CA LEU A 292 0.98 27.85 -34.48
C LEU A 292 1.49 27.69 -35.93
N SER A 293 0.58 27.48 -36.89
CA SER A 293 0.94 27.33 -38.30
C SER A 293 1.62 28.59 -38.85
N THR A 294 1.08 29.77 -38.50
CA THR A 294 1.66 31.07 -38.88
C THR A 294 3.04 31.26 -38.25
N ARG A 295 3.19 30.89 -36.97
CA ARG A 295 4.47 30.97 -36.24
C ARG A 295 5.54 30.10 -36.88
N ILE A 296 5.22 28.84 -37.19
CA ILE A 296 6.17 27.91 -37.85
C ILE A 296 6.50 28.38 -39.26
N ALA A 297 5.55 28.91 -40.03
CA ALA A 297 5.82 29.46 -41.35
C ALA A 297 6.80 30.66 -41.29
N GLN A 298 6.60 31.57 -40.33
CA GLN A 298 7.51 32.69 -40.08
C GLN A 298 8.91 32.19 -39.69
N LYS A 299 9.01 31.30 -38.71
CA LYS A 299 10.27 30.69 -38.27
C LYS A 299 10.98 29.95 -39.40
N SER A 300 10.23 29.23 -40.23
CA SER A 300 10.78 28.55 -41.41
C SER A 300 11.43 29.54 -42.37
N ALA A 301 10.78 30.67 -42.65
CA ALA A 301 11.35 31.73 -43.49
C ALA A 301 12.58 32.40 -42.85
N GLU A 302 12.55 32.67 -41.54
CA GLU A 302 13.68 33.21 -40.77
C GLU A 302 14.90 32.27 -40.80
N GLN A 303 14.66 30.96 -40.80
CA GLN A 303 15.67 29.91 -40.90
C GLN A 303 16.11 29.63 -42.36
N GLY A 304 15.57 30.35 -43.35
CA GLY A 304 15.96 30.25 -44.75
C GLY A 304 15.24 29.17 -45.56
N TYR A 305 14.16 28.59 -45.04
CA TYR A 305 13.35 27.62 -45.78
C TYR A 305 12.35 28.31 -46.72
N PRO A 306 12.20 27.83 -47.97
CA PRO A 306 11.29 28.45 -48.95
C PRO A 306 9.81 28.12 -48.72
N PHE A 307 9.50 27.27 -47.74
CA PHE A 307 8.15 26.83 -47.38
C PHE A 307 8.06 26.59 -45.87
N SER A 308 6.83 26.56 -45.33
CA SER A 308 6.57 26.15 -43.95
C SER A 308 6.98 24.70 -43.74
N ARG A 309 7.78 24.44 -42.69
CA ARG A 309 8.15 23.07 -42.31
C ARG A 309 6.97 22.24 -41.81
N LEU A 310 5.92 22.89 -41.26
CA LEU A 310 4.64 22.25 -40.96
C LEU A 310 3.82 22.13 -42.25
N PRO A 311 3.58 20.92 -42.79
CA PRO A 311 2.83 20.76 -44.03
C PRO A 311 1.36 21.08 -43.82
N ALA A 312 0.77 21.89 -44.71
CA ALA A 312 -0.64 22.21 -44.63
C ALA A 312 -1.52 21.00 -44.98
N PHE A 313 -2.70 20.92 -44.36
CA PHE A 313 -3.80 20.11 -44.86
C PHE A 313 -4.45 20.83 -46.04
N THR A 314 -4.64 20.09 -47.15
CA THR A 314 -5.55 20.48 -48.22
C THR A 314 -6.99 20.49 -47.71
N ASP A 315 -7.89 21.17 -48.41
CA ASP A 315 -9.28 21.23 -47.99
C ASP A 315 -9.96 19.84 -48.05
N GLU A 316 -9.53 18.99 -48.97
CA GLU A 316 -9.93 17.57 -49.03
C GLU A 316 -9.47 16.80 -47.80
N GLU A 317 -8.21 16.94 -47.38
CA GLU A 317 -7.70 16.25 -46.19
C GLU A 317 -8.34 16.78 -44.90
N LYS A 318 -8.60 18.10 -44.79
CA LYS A 318 -9.36 18.65 -43.65
C LYS A 318 -10.74 18.03 -43.57
N ALA A 319 -11.45 17.94 -44.70
CA ALA A 319 -12.78 17.34 -44.75
C ALA A 319 -12.73 15.83 -44.42
N TYR A 320 -11.66 15.15 -44.81
CA TYR A 320 -11.46 13.72 -44.55
C TYR A 320 -11.27 13.43 -43.06
N VAL A 321 -10.40 14.20 -42.38
CA VAL A 321 -10.03 14.03 -40.96
C VAL A 321 -11.07 14.60 -39.99
N ARG A 322 -11.79 15.65 -40.38
CA ARG A 322 -12.77 16.28 -39.47
C ARG A 322 -13.90 15.32 -39.10
N GLY A 323 -14.20 15.24 -37.81
CA GLY A 323 -15.29 14.44 -37.24
C GLY A 323 -15.04 12.94 -37.25
N THR A 324 -13.77 12.48 -37.30
CA THR A 324 -13.42 11.05 -37.31
C THR A 324 -13.26 10.44 -35.92
N ALA A 325 -14.08 10.83 -34.95
CA ALA A 325 -14.03 10.25 -33.61
C ALA A 325 -15.40 10.26 -32.94
N ASP A 326 -15.77 9.12 -32.37
CA ASP A 326 -17.00 8.93 -31.60
C ASP A 326 -16.79 9.33 -30.12
N PHE A 327 -15.55 9.24 -29.64
CA PHE A 327 -15.12 9.67 -28.31
C PHE A 327 -13.69 10.18 -28.31
N LEU A 328 -13.32 10.91 -27.25
CA LEU A 328 -11.97 11.39 -26.99
C LEU A 328 -11.33 10.61 -25.84
N GLY A 329 -10.21 9.93 -26.10
CA GLY A 329 -9.34 9.39 -25.07
C GLY A 329 -8.40 10.48 -24.52
N VAL A 330 -8.30 10.57 -23.20
CA VAL A 330 -7.49 11.57 -22.50
C VAL A 330 -6.50 10.83 -21.61
N ASN A 331 -5.21 10.88 -21.96
CA ASN A 331 -4.12 10.44 -21.10
C ASN A 331 -3.62 11.65 -20.32
N HIS A 332 -3.72 11.63 -19.00
CA HIS A 332 -3.44 12.80 -18.17
C HIS A 332 -2.57 12.47 -16.97
N TYR A 333 -1.56 13.31 -16.73
CA TYR A 333 -0.61 13.08 -15.63
C TYR A 333 -0.27 14.33 -14.79
N CYS A 334 -0.16 15.52 -15.41
CA CYS A 334 0.25 16.73 -14.69
C CYS A 334 -0.10 18.04 -15.43
N SER A 335 0.09 19.16 -14.74
CA SER A 335 0.05 20.52 -15.32
C SER A 335 1.44 21.16 -15.39
N PHE A 336 1.53 22.22 -16.19
CA PHE A 336 2.70 23.10 -16.27
C PHE A 336 2.27 24.56 -16.29
N LEU A 337 3.06 25.42 -15.63
CA LEU A 337 2.94 26.87 -15.78
C LEU A 337 3.87 27.35 -16.89
N ILE A 338 3.39 28.24 -17.75
CA ILE A 338 4.11 28.71 -18.93
C ILE A 338 4.48 30.18 -18.77
N SER A 339 5.76 30.47 -18.99
CA SER A 339 6.27 31.84 -18.99
C SER A 339 6.89 32.21 -20.34
N ALA A 340 6.65 33.43 -20.79
CA ALA A 340 7.30 34.02 -21.95
C ALA A 340 8.76 34.42 -21.69
N THR A 341 9.19 34.50 -20.43
CA THR A 341 10.51 35.08 -20.07
C THR A 341 11.34 34.24 -19.11
N LYS A 342 10.72 33.45 -18.22
CA LYS A 342 11.43 32.61 -17.24
C LYS A 342 11.59 31.20 -17.76
N ASN A 343 12.70 30.53 -17.42
CA ASN A 343 12.97 29.12 -17.77
C ASN A 343 12.86 28.82 -19.28
N LEU A 344 13.15 29.80 -20.14
CA LEU A 344 13.30 29.57 -21.57
C LEU A 344 14.37 28.49 -21.79
N GLN A 345 14.16 27.59 -22.76
CA GLN A 345 15.17 26.59 -23.09
C GLN A 345 16.46 27.29 -23.54
N GLU A 346 17.57 27.03 -22.84
CA GLU A 346 18.88 27.47 -23.30
C GLU A 346 19.27 26.65 -24.54
N ASN A 347 19.44 27.34 -25.68
CA ASN A 347 19.84 26.75 -26.96
C ASN A 347 18.92 25.59 -27.43
N PRO A 348 17.64 25.87 -27.76
CA PRO A 348 16.79 24.86 -28.36
C PRO A 348 17.42 24.36 -29.67
N ARG A 349 17.18 23.10 -30.05
CA ARG A 349 17.60 22.62 -31.38
C ARG A 349 16.94 23.50 -32.43
N VAL A 350 17.69 23.92 -33.44
CA VAL A 350 17.16 24.76 -34.53
C VAL A 350 17.40 24.04 -35.86
N PRO A 351 16.36 23.75 -36.65
CA PRO A 351 14.94 23.93 -36.33
C PRO A 351 14.39 22.90 -35.33
N SER A 352 13.36 23.26 -34.56
CA SER A 352 12.55 22.32 -33.76
C SER A 352 11.25 22.98 -33.28
N LEU A 353 10.26 22.18 -32.85
CA LEU A 353 9.04 22.69 -32.22
C LEU A 353 9.34 23.55 -30.98
N ALA A 354 10.39 23.22 -30.23
CA ALA A 354 10.79 24.01 -29.06
C ALA A 354 11.33 25.40 -29.45
N ASP A 355 12.08 25.50 -30.56
CA ASP A 355 12.49 26.80 -31.13
C ASP A 355 11.30 27.57 -31.71
N ASP A 356 10.35 26.87 -32.34
CA ASP A 356 9.18 27.48 -32.96
C ASP A 356 8.28 28.17 -31.92
N VAL A 357 8.06 27.50 -30.78
CA VAL A 357 7.22 27.98 -29.67
C VAL A 357 8.00 28.93 -28.75
N ASN A 358 9.22 28.55 -28.36
CA ASN A 358 10.14 29.29 -27.50
C ASN A 358 9.49 29.88 -26.23
N VAL A 359 8.96 28.99 -25.38
CA VAL A 359 8.38 29.34 -24.08
C VAL A 359 9.09 28.59 -22.96
N GLY A 360 9.02 29.14 -21.76
CA GLY A 360 9.59 28.51 -20.59
C GLY A 360 8.56 27.78 -19.76
N LEU A 361 9.01 26.70 -19.15
CA LEU A 361 8.19 25.80 -18.34
C LEU A 361 8.56 25.98 -16.87
N VAL A 362 7.55 26.23 -16.06
CA VAL A 362 7.65 26.43 -14.62
C VAL A 362 6.80 25.36 -13.94
N ILE A 363 7.43 24.60 -13.05
CA ILE A 363 6.73 23.72 -12.11
C ILE A 363 6.93 24.36 -10.73
N PRO A 364 5.87 24.79 -10.04
CA PRO A 364 5.97 25.32 -8.70
C PRO A 364 6.58 24.31 -7.72
N ASP A 365 7.52 24.76 -6.89
CA ASP A 365 8.21 23.90 -5.92
C ASP A 365 7.25 23.31 -4.88
N GLU A 366 6.11 23.97 -4.64
CA GLU A 366 5.06 23.48 -3.75
C GLU A 366 4.22 22.33 -4.32
N TRP A 367 4.30 22.05 -5.63
CA TRP A 367 3.59 20.93 -6.22
C TRP A 367 4.33 19.62 -5.92
N PRO A 368 3.69 18.63 -5.29
CA PRO A 368 4.33 17.36 -5.00
C PRO A 368 4.82 16.67 -6.28
N HIS A 369 6.10 16.32 -6.33
CA HIS A 369 6.71 15.62 -7.46
C HIS A 369 6.61 14.11 -7.30
N SER A 370 6.37 13.42 -8.42
CA SER A 370 6.49 11.96 -8.51
C SER A 370 7.96 11.54 -8.64
N ALA A 371 8.23 10.23 -8.75
CA ALA A 371 9.56 9.73 -9.13
C ALA A 371 10.04 10.24 -10.51
N LEU A 372 9.10 10.69 -11.34
CA LEU A 372 9.37 11.44 -12.56
C LEU A 372 9.38 12.92 -12.24
N SER A 373 10.56 13.55 -12.35
CA SER A 373 10.78 14.96 -11.99
C SER A 373 9.87 15.95 -12.74
N PHE A 374 9.39 15.58 -13.93
CA PHE A 374 8.48 16.40 -14.73
C PHE A 374 6.99 16.24 -14.34
N MET A 375 6.64 15.19 -13.60
CA MET A 375 5.26 14.90 -13.20
C MET A 375 5.04 15.42 -11.78
N ALA A 376 4.25 16.48 -11.68
CA ALA A 376 3.91 17.16 -10.45
C ALA A 376 2.38 17.24 -10.26
N ARG A 377 1.93 17.05 -9.02
CA ARG A 377 0.52 16.96 -8.66
C ARG A 377 -0.04 18.36 -8.49
N SER A 378 -0.68 18.85 -9.54
CA SER A 378 -1.24 20.19 -9.62
C SER A 378 -2.74 20.20 -9.34
N PRO A 379 -3.27 21.21 -8.62
CA PRO A 379 -4.69 21.32 -8.34
C PRO A 379 -5.57 21.37 -9.61
N ASN A 380 -6.68 20.63 -9.62
CA ASN A 380 -7.71 20.64 -10.67
C ASN A 380 -7.21 20.37 -12.10
N SER A 381 -6.03 19.78 -12.25
CA SER A 381 -5.36 19.55 -13.54
C SER A 381 -6.25 18.87 -14.58
N LEU A 382 -6.85 17.74 -14.20
CA LEU A 382 -7.72 16.95 -15.08
C LEU A 382 -9.02 17.68 -15.40
N PHE A 383 -9.63 18.33 -14.40
CA PHE A 383 -10.81 19.15 -14.60
C PHE A 383 -10.57 20.29 -15.59
N ASN A 384 -9.42 20.97 -15.49
CA ASN A 384 -9.08 22.10 -16.35
C ASN A 384 -8.92 21.68 -17.81
N VAL A 385 -8.21 20.58 -18.08
CA VAL A 385 -8.01 20.11 -19.46
C VAL A 385 -9.33 19.62 -20.09
N LEU A 386 -10.16 18.91 -19.32
CA LEU A 386 -11.48 18.48 -19.79
C LEU A 386 -12.41 19.66 -20.03
N SER A 387 -12.38 20.67 -19.15
CA SER A 387 -13.15 21.91 -19.32
C SER A 387 -12.71 22.67 -20.55
N TYR A 388 -11.40 22.73 -20.83
CA TYR A 388 -10.85 23.36 -22.03
C TYR A 388 -11.33 22.66 -23.30
N PHE A 389 -11.24 21.33 -23.38
CA PHE A 389 -11.75 20.58 -24.53
C PHE A 389 -13.26 20.74 -24.69
N ASN A 390 -14.03 20.65 -23.60
CA ASN A 390 -15.49 20.80 -23.65
C ASN A 390 -15.96 22.22 -24.00
N ALA A 391 -15.16 23.24 -23.70
CA ALA A 391 -15.45 24.62 -24.08
C ALA A 391 -15.09 24.89 -25.56
N ARG A 392 -14.01 24.28 -26.07
CA ARG A 392 -13.51 24.49 -27.42
C ARG A 392 -14.26 23.68 -28.48
N TYR A 393 -14.67 22.46 -28.14
CA TYR A 393 -15.27 21.51 -29.07
C TYR A 393 -16.74 21.22 -28.74
N ASN A 394 -17.41 20.47 -29.62
CA ASN A 394 -18.82 20.13 -29.46
C ASN A 394 -19.10 19.46 -28.11
N LYS A 395 -20.02 20.02 -27.32
CA LYS A 395 -20.43 19.54 -25.98
C LYS A 395 -21.01 18.12 -25.97
N ASN A 396 -21.24 17.51 -27.12
CA ASN A 396 -21.75 16.14 -27.23
C ASN A 396 -20.67 15.05 -27.29
N ILE A 397 -19.38 15.40 -27.30
CA ILE A 397 -18.27 14.42 -27.29
C ILE A 397 -18.23 13.72 -25.93
N SER A 398 -18.04 12.40 -25.94
CA SER A 398 -17.78 11.61 -24.72
C SER A 398 -16.28 11.52 -24.47
N TYR A 399 -15.87 11.65 -23.20
CA TYR A 399 -14.47 11.58 -22.78
C TYR A 399 -14.22 10.28 -22.01
N TYR A 400 -13.11 9.62 -22.28
CA TYR A 400 -12.60 8.53 -21.46
C TYR A 400 -11.20 8.90 -20.97
N ILE A 401 -10.97 8.79 -19.67
CA ILE A 401 -9.62 8.98 -19.13
C ILE A 401 -8.86 7.69 -19.36
N THR A 402 -8.21 7.58 -20.51
CA THR A 402 -7.66 6.32 -21.03
C THR A 402 -6.36 5.93 -20.34
N GLU A 403 -5.64 6.90 -19.76
CA GLU A 403 -4.48 6.69 -18.88
C GLU A 403 -4.40 7.80 -17.82
N ASN A 404 -4.29 7.42 -16.56
CA ASN A 404 -3.91 8.33 -15.47
C ASN A 404 -3.11 7.53 -14.45
N GLY A 405 -1.93 8.02 -14.07
CA GLY A 405 -1.03 7.27 -13.20
C GLY A 405 -0.11 8.18 -12.41
N TRP A 406 0.61 7.59 -11.45
CA TRP A 406 1.61 8.28 -10.64
C TRP A 406 2.84 7.39 -10.47
N ALA A 407 3.98 7.85 -10.96
CA ALA A 407 5.24 7.11 -10.83
C ALA A 407 5.81 7.24 -9.42
N VAL A 408 6.27 6.12 -8.86
CA VAL A 408 6.83 6.10 -7.50
C VAL A 408 8.17 5.38 -7.51
N ASP A 409 9.08 5.77 -6.62
CA ASP A 409 10.25 4.94 -6.31
C ASP A 409 9.79 3.78 -5.41
N GLU A 410 10.52 2.66 -5.39
CA GLU A 410 10.21 1.47 -4.58
C GLU A 410 9.72 1.84 -3.15
N GLY A 411 8.48 1.45 -2.81
CA GLY A 411 7.94 1.58 -1.44
C GLY A 411 7.12 2.85 -1.12
N LEU A 412 6.71 3.66 -2.12
CA LEU A 412 5.99 4.92 -1.93
C LEU A 412 4.50 4.90 -2.39
N GLU A 413 3.69 3.97 -1.89
CA GLU A 413 2.26 3.83 -2.29
C GLU A 413 1.35 5.02 -1.92
N GLY A 414 1.69 5.81 -0.89
CA GLY A 414 0.84 6.89 -0.37
C GLY A 414 0.60 8.06 -1.35
N ASP A 415 1.63 8.49 -2.08
CA ASP A 415 1.54 9.63 -3.01
C ASP A 415 0.69 9.27 -4.24
N ARG A 416 0.73 8.00 -4.65
CA ARG A 416 -0.11 7.47 -5.73
C ARG A 416 -1.59 7.47 -5.36
N ILE A 417 -1.93 7.02 -4.16
CA ILE A 417 -3.33 7.05 -3.68
C ILE A 417 -3.84 8.48 -3.66
N ALA A 418 -3.02 9.42 -3.17
CA ALA A 418 -3.38 10.83 -3.14
C ALA A 418 -3.58 11.40 -4.56
N ASN A 419 -2.72 11.05 -5.52
CA ASN A 419 -2.89 11.42 -6.92
C ASN A 419 -4.19 10.86 -7.52
N TYR A 420 -4.50 9.58 -7.29
CA TYR A 420 -5.75 9.00 -7.80
C TYR A 420 -6.99 9.67 -7.21
N ARG A 421 -6.99 9.97 -5.91
CA ARG A 421 -8.08 10.71 -5.26
C ARG A 421 -8.29 12.08 -5.91
N ASP A 422 -7.22 12.86 -6.09
CA ASP A 422 -7.31 14.20 -6.67
C ASP A 422 -7.83 14.16 -8.13
N ASN A 423 -7.37 13.18 -8.93
CA ASN A 423 -7.83 13.04 -10.31
C ASN A 423 -9.29 12.54 -10.38
N LEU A 424 -9.70 11.60 -9.53
CA LEU A 424 -11.10 11.14 -9.46
C LEU A 424 -12.05 12.26 -9.00
N GLU A 425 -11.63 13.11 -8.06
CA GLU A 425 -12.37 14.33 -7.71
C GLU A 425 -12.45 15.30 -8.92
N GLY A 426 -11.36 15.45 -9.68
CA GLY A 426 -11.38 16.21 -10.94
C GLY A 426 -12.35 15.67 -12.00
N VAL A 427 -12.56 14.34 -12.04
CA VAL A 427 -13.59 13.72 -12.88
C VAL A 427 -14.98 14.03 -12.34
N LEU A 428 -15.21 13.91 -11.04
CA LEU A 428 -16.50 14.28 -10.44
C LEU A 428 -16.84 15.75 -10.67
N ASP A 429 -15.85 16.65 -10.56
CA ASP A 429 -16.02 18.07 -10.87
C ASP A 429 -16.39 18.29 -12.33
N SER A 430 -15.82 17.49 -13.22
CA SER A 430 -16.14 17.50 -14.65
C SER A 430 -17.58 17.02 -14.91
N LEU A 431 -18.00 15.95 -14.25
CA LEU A 431 -19.38 15.45 -14.31
C LEU A 431 -20.39 16.48 -13.79
N ASP A 432 -20.08 17.14 -12.67
CA ASP A 432 -20.90 18.21 -12.10
C ASP A 432 -20.98 19.45 -13.01
N ALA A 433 -19.91 19.73 -13.75
CA ALA A 433 -19.89 20.76 -14.80
C ALA A 433 -20.62 20.36 -16.09
N GLY A 434 -21.19 19.15 -16.15
CA GLY A 434 -21.92 18.62 -17.29
C GLY A 434 -21.02 18.08 -18.41
N ILE A 435 -19.74 17.85 -18.13
CA ILE A 435 -18.79 17.23 -19.07
C ILE A 435 -19.06 15.71 -19.10
N ARG A 436 -19.17 15.16 -20.31
CA ARG A 436 -19.56 13.76 -20.54
C ARG A 436 -18.39 12.79 -20.37
N VAL A 437 -17.84 12.69 -19.16
CA VAL A 437 -16.82 11.67 -18.85
C VAL A 437 -17.51 10.32 -18.63
N LYS A 438 -17.02 9.29 -19.31
CA LYS A 438 -17.65 7.95 -19.35
C LYS A 438 -16.82 6.83 -18.74
N GLY A 439 -15.53 7.07 -18.51
CA GLY A 439 -14.70 6.08 -17.82
C GLY A 439 -13.36 6.63 -17.37
N PHE A 440 -12.73 5.88 -16.47
CA PHE A 440 -11.42 6.16 -15.91
C PHE A 440 -10.58 4.88 -15.86
N MET A 441 -9.39 4.94 -16.48
CA MET A 441 -8.46 3.83 -16.56
C MET A 441 -7.16 4.17 -15.82
N ALA A 442 -6.92 3.47 -14.72
CA ALA A 442 -5.70 3.58 -13.95
C ALA A 442 -4.50 3.04 -14.75
N TRP A 443 -3.44 3.83 -14.85
CA TRP A 443 -2.17 3.48 -15.47
C TRP A 443 -1.14 3.18 -14.37
N THR A 444 -0.70 1.92 -14.19
CA THR A 444 -0.93 0.70 -14.99
C THR A 444 -1.52 -0.43 -14.17
N LEU A 445 -1.92 -1.53 -14.83
CA LEU A 445 -2.32 -2.76 -14.14
C LEU A 445 -1.19 -3.32 -13.27
N MET A 446 0.05 -3.24 -13.77
CA MET A 446 1.25 -3.77 -13.11
C MET A 446 2.48 -2.93 -13.47
N ASP A 447 3.54 -3.08 -12.70
CA ASP A 447 4.88 -2.61 -13.08
C ASP A 447 5.25 -3.17 -14.45
N ASN A 448 5.91 -2.39 -15.30
CA ASN A 448 6.16 -2.81 -16.68
C ASN A 448 7.47 -2.22 -17.21
N TYR A 449 7.82 -2.55 -18.46
CA TYR A 449 8.98 -1.95 -19.14
C TYR A 449 8.67 -0.51 -19.56
N GLU A 450 9.16 0.48 -18.82
CA GLU A 450 8.82 1.90 -19.00
C GLU A 450 9.70 2.59 -20.07
N TRP A 451 9.62 2.06 -21.30
CA TRP A 451 10.22 2.66 -22.50
C TRP A 451 11.74 2.85 -22.38
N ILE A 452 12.27 4.06 -22.64
CA ILE A 452 13.71 4.36 -22.52
C ILE A 452 14.23 4.32 -21.06
N ARG A 453 13.34 4.13 -20.07
CA ARG A 453 13.71 4.10 -18.65
C ARG A 453 13.98 2.69 -18.13
N GLY A 454 13.68 1.66 -18.91
CA GLY A 454 13.85 0.27 -18.48
C GLY A 454 12.92 -0.07 -17.31
N PHE A 455 13.41 -0.87 -16.36
CA PHE A 455 12.66 -1.25 -15.15
C PHE A 455 12.97 -0.35 -13.93
N SER A 456 13.76 0.70 -14.12
CA SER A 456 14.29 1.53 -13.03
C SER A 456 13.25 2.40 -12.29
N GLN A 457 12.00 2.43 -12.75
CA GLN A 457 10.89 3.18 -12.13
C GLN A 457 9.63 2.32 -12.12
N LEU A 458 9.11 2.03 -10.93
CA LEU A 458 7.98 1.11 -10.73
C LEU A 458 6.67 1.89 -10.67
N VAL A 459 5.64 1.36 -11.35
CA VAL A 459 4.26 1.82 -11.28
C VAL A 459 3.41 0.75 -10.54
N VAL A 460 3.72 0.48 -9.27
CA VAL A 460 2.95 -0.44 -8.40
C VAL A 460 1.49 -0.01 -8.15
N CYS A 461 0.53 -0.52 -8.91
CA CYS A 461 -0.88 -0.33 -8.61
C CYS A 461 -1.33 -1.36 -7.56
N LEU A 462 -1.17 -1.03 -6.28
CA LEU A 462 -1.88 -1.71 -5.19
C LEU A 462 -2.69 -0.67 -4.43
N ALA A 463 -3.91 -0.42 -4.91
CA ALA A 463 -4.93 0.14 -4.05
C ALA A 463 -5.31 -0.94 -3.03
N TRP A 464 -4.88 -0.79 -1.77
CA TRP A 464 -5.38 -1.60 -0.65
C TRP A 464 -6.78 -1.14 -0.25
N SER A 465 -7.70 -1.31 -1.19
CA SER A 465 -9.15 -1.20 -1.08
C SER A 465 -9.69 -1.43 -2.50
N ASP A 466 -9.97 -2.69 -2.82
CA ASP A 466 -10.83 -3.10 -3.95
C ASP A 466 -12.30 -2.64 -3.77
N GLY A 467 -12.60 -1.84 -2.74
CA GLY A 467 -13.96 -1.42 -2.39
C GLY A 467 -14.84 -2.58 -1.93
N SER A 468 -14.28 -3.79 -1.77
CA SER A 468 -15.05 -4.94 -1.35
C SER A 468 -15.34 -4.85 0.14
N ILE A 469 -16.62 -4.99 0.47
CA ILE A 469 -17.06 -5.08 1.85
C ILE A 469 -16.69 -6.49 2.35
N ARG A 470 -15.49 -6.61 2.90
CA ARG A 470 -15.02 -7.85 3.53
C ARG A 470 -15.70 -8.05 4.88
N ARG A 471 -16.03 -9.31 5.19
CA ARG A 471 -16.72 -9.70 6.42
C ARG A 471 -15.87 -10.72 7.18
N PHE A 472 -15.70 -10.51 8.47
CA PHE A 472 -15.03 -11.49 9.34
C PHE A 472 -15.78 -12.82 9.36
N PRO A 473 -15.07 -13.96 9.24
CA PRO A 473 -15.73 -15.25 9.15
C PRO A 473 -16.49 -15.59 10.44
N PRO A 474 -17.55 -16.42 10.34
CA PRO A 474 -18.22 -16.94 11.52
C PRO A 474 -17.23 -17.61 12.47
N GLY A 475 -17.32 -17.31 13.76
CA GLY A 475 -16.42 -17.87 14.78
C GLY A 475 -15.15 -17.07 15.03
N PHE A 476 -14.81 -16.07 14.19
CA PHE A 476 -13.71 -15.14 14.48
C PHE A 476 -13.97 -14.40 15.80
N MET A 477 -12.99 -14.37 16.70
CA MET A 477 -13.17 -13.76 18.02
C MET A 477 -12.58 -12.35 18.06
N PHE A 478 -13.37 -11.39 18.55
CA PHE A 478 -12.85 -10.06 18.87
C PHE A 478 -12.60 -9.89 20.36
N GLY A 479 -11.53 -9.21 20.70
CA GLY A 479 -11.14 -8.92 22.08
C GLY A 479 -10.43 -7.59 22.23
N VAL A 480 -9.98 -7.35 23.44
CA VAL A 480 -9.06 -6.27 23.82
C VAL A 480 -8.07 -6.83 24.83
N ALA A 481 -6.94 -6.16 25.00
CA ALA A 481 -5.87 -6.61 25.88
C ALA A 481 -5.46 -5.57 26.94
N SER A 482 -4.92 -6.06 28.05
CA SER A 482 -4.24 -5.30 29.11
C SER A 482 -3.13 -6.12 29.78
N ALA A 483 -2.28 -5.46 30.57
CA ALA A 483 -1.24 -6.09 31.39
C ALA A 483 -1.33 -5.63 32.84
N ALA A 484 -1.08 -6.55 33.76
CA ALA A 484 -1.27 -6.37 35.20
C ALA A 484 -0.60 -5.10 35.74
N TYR A 485 0.71 -4.95 35.56
CA TYR A 485 1.44 -3.79 36.04
C TYR A 485 0.91 -2.46 35.48
N GLN A 486 0.42 -2.48 34.24
CA GLN A 486 -0.01 -1.27 33.54
C GLN A 486 -1.41 -0.79 33.97
N VAL A 487 -2.29 -1.68 34.47
CA VAL A 487 -3.69 -1.34 34.79
C VAL A 487 -4.08 -1.55 36.25
N GLU A 488 -3.48 -2.51 36.96
CA GLU A 488 -3.99 -2.93 38.26
C GLU A 488 -3.87 -1.85 39.35
N GLY A 489 -2.71 -1.22 39.46
CA GLY A 489 -2.37 -0.45 40.66
C GLY A 489 -2.31 -1.34 41.91
N GLY A 490 -2.55 -0.74 43.09
CA GLY A 490 -2.54 -1.45 44.37
C GLY A 490 -1.24 -2.24 44.55
N TRP A 491 -0.11 -1.60 44.28
CA TRP A 491 1.18 -2.27 44.10
C TRP A 491 1.70 -2.97 45.36
N ASP A 492 1.32 -2.48 46.55
CA ASP A 492 1.64 -3.04 47.87
C ASP A 492 0.40 -3.49 48.66
N ALA A 493 -0.77 -3.50 48.00
CA ALA A 493 -2.04 -3.85 48.60
C ALA A 493 -2.15 -5.36 48.86
N ASP A 494 -2.83 -5.72 49.96
CA ASP A 494 -3.22 -7.10 50.32
C ASP A 494 -2.09 -8.13 50.21
N GLY A 495 -0.88 -7.71 50.60
CA GLY A 495 0.29 -8.57 50.65
C GLY A 495 0.94 -8.86 49.31
N LYS A 496 0.60 -8.13 48.23
CA LYS A 496 1.36 -8.17 46.97
C LYS A 496 2.84 -7.89 47.26
N GLY A 497 3.72 -8.69 46.65
CA GLY A 497 5.15 -8.48 46.67
C GLY A 497 5.61 -7.39 45.71
N GLU A 498 6.83 -6.92 45.93
CA GLU A 498 7.51 -6.01 45.02
C GLU A 498 7.88 -6.72 43.71
N SER A 499 7.55 -6.12 42.58
CA SER A 499 8.02 -6.53 41.25
C SER A 499 9.31 -5.81 40.87
N MET A 500 9.97 -6.29 39.81
CA MET A 500 11.12 -5.60 39.25
C MET A 500 10.83 -4.17 38.77
N TRP A 501 9.61 -3.88 38.33
CA TRP A 501 9.22 -2.52 37.97
C TRP A 501 9.05 -1.62 39.19
N ASP A 502 8.39 -2.14 40.25
CA ASP A 502 8.22 -1.41 41.52
C ASP A 502 9.59 -0.96 42.05
N ARG A 503 10.52 -1.91 42.19
CA ARG A 503 11.89 -1.66 42.65
C ARG A 503 12.61 -0.62 41.79
N SER A 504 12.64 -0.83 40.48
CA SER A 504 13.39 0.05 39.57
C SER A 504 12.84 1.47 39.53
N ILE A 505 11.52 1.65 39.46
CA ILE A 505 10.91 2.98 39.38
C ILE A 505 10.98 3.70 40.72
N HIS A 506 10.78 3.01 41.85
CA HIS A 506 10.89 3.65 43.18
C HIS A 506 12.31 4.10 43.50
N GLU A 507 13.32 3.34 43.07
CA GLU A 507 14.73 3.72 43.24
C GLU A 507 15.19 4.76 42.21
N HIS A 508 14.68 4.69 40.98
CA HIS A 508 15.05 5.56 39.86
C HIS A 508 13.82 6.03 39.07
N PRO A 509 13.06 7.02 39.58
CA PRO A 509 11.89 7.56 38.88
C PRO A 509 12.24 8.19 37.52
N ASP A 510 13.50 8.58 37.31
CA ASP A 510 14.01 9.14 36.06
C ASP A 510 14.08 8.14 34.91
N LEU A 511 13.90 6.83 35.18
CA LEU A 511 13.74 5.80 34.15
C LEU A 511 12.42 5.94 33.38
N VAL A 512 11.44 6.68 33.92
CA VAL A 512 10.15 6.94 33.30
C VAL A 512 10.13 8.39 32.79
N SER A 513 9.78 8.58 31.52
CA SER A 513 9.91 9.87 30.82
C SER A 513 9.16 11.04 31.46
N ASP A 514 8.03 10.78 32.12
CA ASP A 514 7.23 11.76 32.83
C ASP A 514 7.35 11.68 34.36
N GLY A 515 8.23 10.81 34.87
CA GLY A 515 8.48 10.60 36.29
C GLY A 515 7.34 9.94 37.07
N THR A 516 6.33 9.39 36.38
CA THR A 516 5.20 8.68 37.01
C THR A 516 5.56 7.23 37.37
N SER A 517 4.69 6.56 38.13
CA SER A 517 4.83 5.15 38.51
C SER A 517 3.55 4.34 38.24
N GLY A 518 3.69 3.01 38.23
CA GLY A 518 2.57 2.07 38.10
C GLY A 518 1.77 1.86 39.40
N ASP A 519 2.07 2.59 40.48
CA ASP A 519 1.54 2.35 41.83
C ASP A 519 0.02 2.35 41.88
N LEU A 520 -0.59 3.31 41.18
CA LEU A 520 -2.03 3.43 41.00
C LEU A 520 -2.47 2.99 39.61
N SER A 521 -1.71 3.29 38.55
CA SER A 521 -2.07 2.95 37.17
C SER A 521 -3.52 3.38 36.84
N ALA A 522 -4.32 2.50 36.21
CA ALA A 522 -5.75 2.69 36.01
C ALA A 522 -6.60 2.23 37.22
N ASP A 523 -5.99 1.67 38.27
CA ASP A 523 -6.65 1.15 39.46
C ASP A 523 -7.71 0.06 39.17
N SER A 524 -7.41 -0.83 38.23
CA SER A 524 -8.27 -1.99 37.92
C SER A 524 -8.40 -2.96 39.09
N TYR A 525 -7.47 -2.96 40.06
CA TYR A 525 -7.58 -3.78 41.27
C TYR A 525 -8.90 -3.53 42.02
N HIS A 526 -9.30 -2.26 42.13
CA HIS A 526 -10.57 -1.88 42.73
C HIS A 526 -11.71 -1.77 41.70
N ASN A 527 -11.37 -1.42 40.45
CA ASN A 527 -12.35 -1.07 39.41
C ASN A 527 -12.65 -2.17 38.39
N TYR A 528 -12.22 -3.42 38.61
CA TYR A 528 -12.41 -4.53 37.64
C TYR A 528 -13.87 -4.71 37.16
N LYS A 529 -14.87 -4.38 37.98
CA LYS A 529 -16.29 -4.43 37.57
C LYS A 529 -16.61 -3.41 36.47
N ARG A 530 -16.03 -2.20 36.55
CA ARG A 530 -16.14 -1.18 35.50
C ARG A 530 -15.40 -1.63 34.25
N ASP A 531 -14.27 -2.32 34.39
CA ASP A 531 -13.55 -2.88 33.24
C ASP A 531 -14.42 -3.91 32.50
N VAL A 532 -15.07 -4.82 33.22
CA VAL A 532 -16.04 -5.77 32.64
C VAL A 532 -17.24 -5.07 32.01
N GLU A 533 -17.69 -3.94 32.57
CA GLU A 533 -18.73 -3.13 31.94
C GLU A 533 -18.29 -2.53 30.60
N MET A 534 -17.07 -1.98 30.49
CA MET A 534 -16.52 -1.49 29.22
C MET A 534 -16.40 -2.60 28.17
N LEU A 535 -16.02 -3.81 28.58
CA LEU A 535 -15.98 -4.96 27.67
C LEU A 535 -17.39 -5.32 27.15
N ARG A 536 -18.43 -5.16 27.98
CA ARG A 536 -19.83 -5.35 27.55
C ARG A 536 -20.32 -4.23 26.65
N GLU A 537 -19.90 -3.00 26.90
CA GLU A 537 -20.17 -1.85 26.04
C GLU A 537 -19.64 -2.08 24.62
N LEU A 538 -18.38 -2.53 24.51
CA LEU A 538 -17.74 -2.88 23.23
C LEU A 538 -18.35 -4.12 22.57
N GLY A 539 -18.86 -5.07 23.36
CA GLY A 539 -19.46 -6.30 22.84
C GLY A 539 -18.45 -7.39 22.45
N VAL A 540 -17.22 -7.31 22.97
CA VAL A 540 -16.14 -8.26 22.68
C VAL A 540 -16.47 -9.71 23.09
N ASP A 541 -15.86 -10.66 22.39
CA ASP A 541 -15.99 -12.09 22.64
C ASP A 541 -15.02 -12.56 23.75
N PHE A 542 -13.82 -11.97 23.84
CA PHE A 542 -12.82 -12.31 24.86
C PHE A 542 -12.10 -11.08 25.45
N TYR A 543 -11.51 -11.26 26.63
CA TYR A 543 -10.61 -10.28 27.24
C TYR A 543 -9.28 -10.94 27.57
N ARG A 544 -8.21 -10.37 27.02
CA ARG A 544 -6.84 -10.78 27.33
C ARG A 544 -6.30 -9.93 28.47
N PHE A 545 -5.88 -10.55 29.56
CA PHE A 545 -5.22 -9.88 30.67
C PHE A 545 -4.10 -10.75 31.23
N SER A 546 -3.17 -10.17 31.99
CA SER A 546 -2.13 -10.93 32.68
C SER A 546 -2.38 -11.08 34.17
N ILE A 547 -1.83 -12.14 34.76
CA ILE A 547 -1.78 -12.31 36.21
C ILE A 547 -0.43 -11.80 36.71
N SER A 548 -0.46 -11.00 37.77
CA SER A 548 0.74 -10.53 38.42
C SER A 548 1.33 -11.59 39.33
N TRP A 549 2.47 -12.14 38.92
CA TRP A 549 3.21 -13.13 39.70
C TRP A 549 3.47 -12.64 41.14
N PRO A 550 4.02 -11.44 41.40
CA PRO A 550 4.23 -10.97 42.76
C PRO A 550 2.93 -10.70 43.53
N ARG A 551 1.79 -10.54 42.87
CA ARG A 551 0.50 -10.44 43.59
C ARG A 551 0.05 -11.78 44.15
N VAL A 552 0.23 -12.87 43.41
CA VAL A 552 -0.21 -14.21 43.83
C VAL A 552 0.85 -15.00 44.59
N PHE A 553 2.14 -14.71 44.37
CA PHE A 553 3.27 -15.23 45.13
C PHE A 553 4.26 -14.09 45.44
N PRO A 554 4.16 -13.43 46.61
CA PRO A 554 4.88 -12.20 46.91
C PRO A 554 6.41 -12.29 46.90
N ASP A 555 6.98 -13.45 47.22
CA ASP A 555 8.41 -13.71 47.07
C ASP A 555 8.78 -14.52 45.83
N GLY A 556 7.79 -14.81 44.98
CA GLY A 556 7.88 -15.61 43.78
C GLY A 556 7.78 -17.12 43.98
N PHE A 557 7.82 -17.61 45.22
CA PHE A 557 7.80 -19.05 45.49
C PHE A 557 6.43 -19.53 45.98
N THR A 558 6.05 -20.75 45.59
CA THR A 558 4.70 -21.27 45.81
C THR A 558 4.37 -21.61 47.27
N ASN A 559 5.36 -21.61 48.15
CA ASN A 559 5.17 -21.74 49.60
C ASN A 559 4.66 -20.46 50.27
N ASN A 560 4.65 -19.33 49.56
CA ASN A 560 4.11 -18.07 50.04
C ASN A 560 2.93 -17.64 49.14
N LYS A 561 1.86 -18.43 49.16
CA LYS A 561 0.65 -18.17 48.37
C LYS A 561 -0.14 -17.02 48.97
N ASN A 562 -0.43 -15.98 48.18
CA ASN A 562 -1.28 -14.87 48.60
C ASN A 562 -2.74 -15.09 48.19
N GLU A 563 -3.57 -15.53 49.14
CA GLU A 563 -4.99 -15.81 48.87
C GLU A 563 -5.78 -14.57 48.43
N ALA A 564 -5.44 -13.36 48.89
CA ALA A 564 -6.12 -12.15 48.44
C ALA A 564 -5.84 -11.85 46.96
N GLY A 565 -4.58 -12.04 46.52
CA GLY A 565 -4.20 -11.94 45.13
C GLY A 565 -4.93 -12.95 44.23
N PHE A 566 -5.04 -14.21 44.68
CA PHE A 566 -5.83 -15.21 43.97
C PHE A 566 -7.32 -14.85 43.92
N GLN A 567 -7.89 -14.36 45.03
CA GLN A 567 -9.29 -13.96 45.10
C GLN A 567 -9.63 -12.80 44.14
N TYR A 568 -8.72 -11.85 43.93
CA TYR A 568 -8.90 -10.77 42.95
C TYR A 568 -9.11 -11.32 41.53
N TYR A 569 -8.24 -12.22 41.07
CA TYR A 569 -8.39 -12.81 39.74
C TYR A 569 -9.58 -13.76 39.63
N ASP A 570 -9.92 -14.49 40.70
CA ASP A 570 -11.17 -15.27 40.75
C ASP A 570 -12.39 -14.35 40.54
N ASN A 571 -12.42 -13.19 41.20
CA ASN A 571 -13.50 -12.21 41.04
C ASN A 571 -13.57 -11.65 39.62
N LEU A 572 -12.44 -11.29 39.02
CA LEU A 572 -12.38 -10.80 37.64
C LEU A 572 -12.85 -11.88 36.64
N ILE A 573 -12.32 -13.10 36.75
CA ILE A 573 -12.69 -14.23 35.89
C ILE A 573 -14.19 -14.54 36.01
N ASP A 574 -14.71 -14.60 37.23
CA ASP A 574 -16.12 -14.89 37.46
C ASP A 574 -17.03 -13.77 36.93
N GLU A 575 -16.63 -12.50 37.06
CA GLU A 575 -17.40 -11.38 36.50
C GLU A 575 -17.35 -11.37 34.95
N LEU A 576 -16.24 -11.76 34.31
CA LEU A 576 -16.16 -11.94 32.86
C LEU A 576 -17.09 -13.07 32.38
N LEU A 577 -17.01 -14.23 33.02
CA LEU A 577 -17.80 -15.41 32.66
C LEU A 577 -19.31 -15.18 32.88
N LYS A 578 -19.69 -14.43 33.92
CA LYS A 578 -21.07 -14.00 34.17
C LYS A 578 -21.70 -13.28 32.97
N TYR A 579 -20.90 -12.58 32.16
CA TYR A 579 -21.38 -11.90 30.95
C TYR A 579 -20.95 -12.59 29.65
N ASN A 580 -20.46 -13.83 29.73
CA ASN A 580 -20.02 -14.62 28.57
C ASN A 580 -18.89 -13.93 27.79
N ILE A 581 -17.90 -13.42 28.51
CA ILE A 581 -16.65 -12.92 27.94
C ILE A 581 -15.58 -13.95 28.28
N GLU A 582 -14.94 -14.53 27.26
CA GLU A 582 -13.94 -15.56 27.48
C GLU A 582 -12.66 -14.93 28.05
N PRO A 583 -12.16 -15.40 29.22
CA PRO A 583 -10.87 -14.96 29.74
C PRO A 583 -9.72 -15.61 28.94
N MET A 584 -8.80 -14.79 28.45
CA MET A 584 -7.53 -15.21 27.87
C MET A 584 -6.39 -14.76 28.80
N ILE A 585 -5.76 -15.69 29.50
CA ILE A 585 -4.81 -15.34 30.56
C ILE A 585 -3.37 -15.43 30.06
N THR A 586 -2.64 -14.33 30.22
CA THR A 586 -1.18 -14.29 30.09
C THR A 586 -0.54 -14.53 31.46
N MET A 587 0.28 -15.57 31.60
CA MET A 587 0.91 -15.91 32.89
C MET A 587 2.01 -14.93 33.28
N TYR A 588 2.81 -14.47 32.31
CA TYR A 588 3.89 -13.52 32.55
C TYR A 588 3.88 -12.37 31.54
N HIS A 589 3.79 -11.14 32.06
CA HIS A 589 3.82 -9.91 31.28
C HIS A 589 4.72 -8.87 31.98
N PHE A 590 6.03 -9.16 31.98
CA PHE A 590 7.10 -8.25 32.41
C PHE A 590 7.10 -7.86 33.89
N ASP A 591 6.42 -8.60 34.78
CA ASP A 591 6.29 -8.23 36.19
C ASP A 591 6.86 -9.29 37.14
N LEU A 592 8.14 -9.65 36.94
CA LEU A 592 8.82 -10.65 37.78
C LEU A 592 8.88 -10.17 39.24
N PRO A 593 8.64 -11.04 40.23
CA PRO A 593 8.91 -10.73 41.64
C PRO A 593 10.38 -10.33 41.83
N GLN A 594 10.64 -9.23 42.53
CA GLN A 594 12.00 -8.70 42.70
C GLN A 594 12.94 -9.73 43.33
N LYS A 595 12.46 -10.54 44.27
CA LYS A 595 13.29 -11.59 44.90
C LYS A 595 13.79 -12.65 43.90
N LEU A 596 13.03 -12.95 42.85
CA LEU A 596 13.51 -13.84 41.78
C LEU A 596 14.51 -13.12 40.88
N GLN A 597 14.33 -11.82 40.66
CA GLN A 597 15.29 -10.98 39.95
C GLN A 597 16.63 -10.89 40.70
N ASP A 598 16.61 -10.78 42.04
CA ASP A 598 17.83 -10.77 42.88
C ASP A 598 18.65 -12.06 42.73
N LEU A 599 17.99 -13.17 42.38
CA LEU A 599 18.64 -14.46 42.07
C LEU A 599 19.12 -14.55 40.61
N GLY A 600 18.95 -13.51 39.80
CA GLY A 600 19.35 -13.43 38.40
C GLY A 600 18.19 -13.54 37.40
N GLY A 601 16.94 -13.66 37.87
CA GLY A 601 15.74 -13.68 37.03
C GLY A 601 15.81 -14.66 35.87
N TRP A 602 15.46 -14.22 34.66
CA TRP A 602 15.48 -15.03 33.44
C TRP A 602 16.87 -15.39 32.94
N ALA A 603 17.94 -14.76 33.43
CA ALA A 603 19.30 -15.22 33.17
C ALA A 603 19.69 -16.43 34.04
N ASN A 604 18.95 -16.70 35.12
CA ASN A 604 19.16 -17.88 35.96
C ASN A 604 18.36 -19.08 35.42
N PRO A 605 18.99 -20.24 35.11
CA PRO A 605 18.26 -21.42 34.62
C PRO A 605 17.24 -21.99 35.61
N LEU A 606 17.31 -21.66 36.91
CA LEU A 606 16.28 -22.07 37.89
C LEU A 606 14.94 -21.35 37.66
N SER A 607 14.91 -20.23 36.94
CA SER A 607 13.67 -19.55 36.52
C SER A 607 12.71 -20.47 35.76
N ILE A 608 13.25 -21.44 35.03
CA ILE A 608 12.50 -22.49 34.34
C ILE A 608 11.61 -23.27 35.32
N LEU A 609 12.14 -23.61 36.50
CA LEU A 609 11.42 -24.38 37.52
C LEU A 609 10.45 -23.50 38.30
N TRP A 610 10.87 -22.29 38.68
CA TRP A 610 10.00 -21.34 39.38
C TRP A 610 8.76 -21.01 38.55
N PHE A 611 8.94 -20.81 37.23
CA PHE A 611 7.83 -20.55 36.33
C PHE A 611 6.93 -21.76 36.12
N GLU A 612 7.48 -22.98 36.06
CA GLU A 612 6.65 -24.19 35.99
C GLU A 612 5.76 -24.33 37.23
N ASP A 613 6.31 -24.11 38.43
CA ASP A 613 5.56 -24.21 39.68
C ASP A 613 4.49 -23.10 39.81
N TYR A 614 4.83 -21.87 39.41
CA TYR A 614 3.88 -20.77 39.30
C TYR A 614 2.73 -21.12 38.34
N ALA A 615 3.04 -21.52 37.11
CA ALA A 615 2.06 -21.88 36.10
C ALA A 615 1.18 -23.06 36.54
N ARG A 616 1.75 -24.05 37.25
CA ARG A 616 1.00 -25.19 37.79
C ARG A 616 -0.13 -24.71 38.71
N ASN A 617 0.17 -23.80 39.63
CA ASN A 617 -0.81 -23.26 40.57
C ASN A 617 -1.91 -22.47 39.86
N LEU A 618 -1.57 -21.69 38.83
CA LEU A 618 -2.58 -20.99 38.02
C LEU A 618 -3.51 -21.95 37.27
N LEU A 619 -2.94 -23.00 36.66
CA LEU A 619 -3.71 -24.01 35.93
C LEU A 619 -4.58 -24.86 36.85
N GLU A 620 -4.12 -25.15 38.07
CA GLU A 620 -4.89 -25.85 39.10
C GLU A 620 -6.06 -25.00 39.60
N GLN A 621 -5.84 -23.70 39.86
CA GLN A 621 -6.87 -22.79 40.35
C GLN A 621 -7.90 -22.45 39.26
N TYR A 622 -7.45 -21.97 38.10
CA TYR A 622 -8.34 -21.33 37.11
C TYR A 622 -8.58 -22.18 35.87
N GLY A 623 -7.87 -23.28 35.67
CA GLY A 623 -7.94 -24.07 34.43
C GLY A 623 -9.34 -24.60 34.10
N SER A 624 -10.21 -24.81 35.09
CA SER A 624 -11.60 -25.19 34.83
C SER A 624 -12.42 -24.07 34.17
N LYS A 625 -12.10 -22.81 34.50
CA LYS A 625 -12.79 -21.58 34.08
C LYS A 625 -12.21 -20.96 32.80
N VAL A 626 -10.93 -21.17 32.50
CA VAL A 626 -10.17 -20.45 31.46
C VAL A 626 -9.76 -21.39 30.33
N LYS A 627 -10.11 -21.05 29.07
CA LYS A 627 -9.78 -21.88 27.90
C LYS A 627 -8.55 -21.43 27.13
N TYR A 628 -8.17 -20.17 27.17
CA TYR A 628 -7.00 -19.67 26.45
C TYR A 628 -5.90 -19.22 27.39
N TRP A 629 -4.72 -19.81 27.24
CA TRP A 629 -3.55 -19.53 28.05
C TRP A 629 -2.38 -19.07 27.18
N ILE A 630 -1.65 -18.07 27.66
CA ILE A 630 -0.41 -17.58 27.06
C ILE A 630 0.65 -17.63 28.16
N THR A 631 1.78 -18.30 27.93
CA THR A 631 2.83 -18.34 28.95
C THR A 631 3.55 -17.00 29.09
N PHE A 632 4.07 -16.48 27.98
CA PHE A 632 4.88 -15.27 27.93
C PHE A 632 4.28 -14.28 26.95
N ASN A 633 4.23 -13.01 27.34
CA ASN A 633 4.11 -11.92 26.39
C ASN A 633 5.49 -11.43 25.94
N GLN A 634 5.69 -11.33 24.63
CA GLN A 634 6.85 -10.70 23.98
C GLN A 634 8.19 -11.10 24.64
N PRO A 635 8.57 -12.39 24.60
CA PRO A 635 9.87 -12.84 25.11
C PRO A 635 11.06 -12.13 24.44
N ASN A 636 10.86 -11.60 23.23
CA ASN A 636 11.79 -10.69 22.61
C ASN A 636 11.99 -9.39 23.40
N GLY A 637 10.94 -8.70 23.84
CA GLY A 637 11.10 -7.54 24.72
C GLY A 637 11.73 -7.93 26.07
N ILE A 638 11.25 -9.01 26.70
CA ILE A 638 11.77 -9.48 28.01
C ILE A 638 13.29 -9.68 27.95
N CYS A 639 13.78 -10.40 26.94
CA CYS A 639 15.19 -10.76 26.87
C CYS A 639 16.07 -9.66 26.29
N MET A 640 15.64 -9.02 25.20
CA MET A 640 16.47 -8.01 24.53
C MET A 640 16.48 -6.71 25.32
N GLU A 641 15.30 -6.20 25.68
CA GLU A 641 15.14 -4.90 26.33
C GLU A 641 15.41 -4.97 27.84
N GLY A 642 15.09 -6.11 28.47
CA GLY A 642 15.25 -6.31 29.91
C GLY A 642 16.67 -6.71 30.36
N TYR A 643 17.35 -7.57 29.59
CA TYR A 643 18.63 -8.20 29.98
C TYR A 643 19.80 -7.87 29.04
N GLY A 644 19.51 -7.53 27.78
CA GLY A 644 20.51 -7.15 26.79
C GLY A 644 20.86 -5.68 26.87
N ASP A 645 19.92 -4.80 26.47
CA ASP A 645 20.17 -3.37 26.35
C ASP A 645 19.97 -2.58 27.66
N GLY A 646 19.07 -3.04 28.53
CA GLY A 646 18.69 -2.39 29.79
C GLY A 646 17.75 -1.20 29.58
N THR A 647 16.80 -1.27 28.65
CA THR A 647 15.79 -0.23 28.37
C THR A 647 14.42 -0.52 28.99
N MET A 648 14.19 -1.75 29.44
CA MET A 648 13.01 -2.18 30.19
C MET A 648 13.42 -2.85 31.50
N ALA A 649 12.54 -2.93 32.50
CA ALA A 649 12.85 -3.65 33.74
C ALA A 649 13.25 -5.11 33.43
N PRO A 650 14.30 -5.66 34.06
CA PRO A 650 15.03 -5.15 35.23
C PRO A 650 16.20 -4.18 34.93
N PHE A 651 16.27 -3.60 33.73
CA PHE A 651 17.32 -2.67 33.28
C PHE A 651 18.74 -3.26 33.37
N VAL A 652 18.85 -4.59 33.19
CA VAL A 652 20.14 -5.28 33.15
C VAL A 652 20.74 -5.08 31.76
N SER A 653 21.94 -4.51 31.70
CA SER A 653 22.63 -4.22 30.44
C SER A 653 23.86 -5.13 30.26
N VAL A 654 23.63 -6.43 30.08
CA VAL A 654 24.69 -7.43 29.85
C VAL A 654 24.64 -7.91 28.40
N LYS A 655 24.95 -6.96 27.52
CA LYS A 655 24.87 -7.08 26.05
C LYS A 655 25.64 -8.27 25.49
N GLY A 656 24.99 -8.91 24.53
CA GLY A 656 25.47 -10.03 23.75
C GLY A 656 25.51 -11.36 24.50
N ILE A 657 25.04 -11.44 25.75
CA ILE A 657 25.19 -12.63 26.61
C ILE A 657 23.90 -12.92 27.37
N ALA A 658 23.43 -12.00 28.21
CA ALA A 658 22.30 -12.28 29.11
C ALA A 658 20.99 -12.40 28.34
N GLU A 659 20.82 -11.64 27.25
CA GLU A 659 19.66 -11.77 26.37
C GLU A 659 19.56 -13.18 25.77
N TYR A 660 20.67 -13.77 25.29
CA TYR A 660 20.65 -15.10 24.68
C TYR A 660 20.46 -16.22 25.70
N ILE A 661 20.93 -16.03 26.93
CA ILE A 661 20.63 -16.95 28.04
C ILE A 661 19.14 -16.87 28.40
N CYS A 662 18.59 -15.65 28.48
CA CYS A 662 17.16 -15.42 28.69
C CYS A 662 16.32 -16.10 27.60
N VAL A 663 16.66 -15.94 26.32
CA VAL A 663 15.95 -16.59 25.19
C VAL A 663 15.83 -18.10 25.43
N LYS A 664 16.95 -18.76 25.73
CA LYS A 664 16.95 -20.20 26.00
C LYS A 664 16.08 -20.56 27.21
N ASN A 665 16.23 -19.84 28.32
CA ASN A 665 15.48 -20.14 29.55
C ASN A 665 13.98 -19.93 29.38
N VAL A 666 13.55 -18.85 28.71
CA VAL A 666 12.13 -18.56 28.47
C VAL A 666 11.50 -19.61 27.55
N LEU A 667 12.19 -20.03 26.48
CA LEU A 667 11.70 -21.10 25.60
C LEU A 667 11.58 -22.45 26.33
N LEU A 668 12.55 -22.79 27.19
CA LEU A 668 12.48 -24.01 28.00
C LEU A 668 11.39 -23.95 29.07
N ALA A 669 11.21 -22.80 29.72
CA ALA A 669 10.13 -22.57 30.67
C ALA A 669 8.76 -22.73 29.99
N HIS A 670 8.58 -22.13 28.81
CA HIS A 670 7.38 -22.29 27.98
C HIS A 670 7.14 -23.77 27.65
N ALA A 671 8.14 -24.47 27.12
CA ALA A 671 8.04 -25.87 26.73
C ALA A 671 7.64 -26.79 27.91
N ARG A 672 8.21 -26.56 29.10
CA ARG A 672 7.84 -27.32 30.31
C ARG A 672 6.40 -27.06 30.73
N VAL A 673 5.95 -25.80 30.69
CA VAL A 673 4.56 -25.45 31.01
C VAL A 673 3.61 -26.04 29.98
N TRP A 674 3.91 -25.96 28.68
CA TRP A 674 3.09 -26.58 27.65
C TRP A 674 3.02 -28.09 27.82
N LYS A 675 4.15 -28.76 28.09
CA LYS A 675 4.16 -30.21 28.34
C LYS A 675 3.30 -30.57 29.55
N MET A 676 3.47 -29.86 30.67
CA MET A 676 2.64 -30.05 31.86
C MET A 676 1.15 -29.82 31.54
N PHE A 677 0.83 -28.75 30.82
CA PHE A 677 -0.52 -28.43 30.38
C PHE A 677 -1.12 -29.55 29.54
N ASN A 678 -0.39 -29.99 28.52
CA ASN A 678 -0.79 -31.06 27.61
C ASN A 678 -1.07 -32.37 28.36
N ASP A 679 -0.16 -32.76 29.25
CA ASP A 679 -0.22 -34.07 29.91
C ASP A 679 -1.27 -34.12 31.03
N LYS A 680 -1.54 -33.00 31.72
CA LYS A 680 -2.36 -32.99 32.94
C LYS A 680 -3.64 -32.15 32.85
N PHE A 681 -3.67 -31.10 32.04
CA PHE A 681 -4.72 -30.08 32.07
C PHE A 681 -5.54 -30.00 30.78
N ARG A 682 -4.95 -30.24 29.60
CA ARG A 682 -5.61 -30.10 28.29
C ARG A 682 -6.90 -30.91 28.20
N VAL A 683 -6.83 -32.22 28.45
CA VAL A 683 -8.00 -33.12 28.36
C VAL A 683 -9.04 -32.77 29.42
N LYS A 684 -8.59 -32.46 30.64
CA LYS A 684 -9.47 -32.13 31.78
C LYS A 684 -10.24 -30.83 31.56
N ASN A 685 -9.56 -29.81 31.03
CA ASN A 685 -10.05 -28.45 30.99
C ASN A 685 -10.54 -28.02 29.60
N LYS A 686 -10.20 -28.77 28.54
CA LYS A 686 -10.46 -28.44 27.13
C LYS A 686 -9.93 -27.05 26.75
N GLY A 687 -8.75 -26.69 27.25
CA GLY A 687 -8.10 -25.42 26.94
C GLY A 687 -7.03 -25.56 25.86
N SER A 688 -6.52 -24.41 25.43
CA SER A 688 -5.40 -24.23 24.52
C SER A 688 -4.34 -23.34 25.16
N LEU A 689 -3.07 -23.62 24.87
CA LEU A 689 -1.93 -22.89 25.37
C LEU A 689 -1.00 -22.48 24.22
N GLY A 690 -0.67 -21.19 24.17
CA GLY A 690 0.26 -20.60 23.22
C GLY A 690 1.32 -19.73 23.90
N ILE A 691 2.07 -19.01 23.06
CA ILE A 691 3.04 -18.00 23.46
C ILE A 691 2.84 -16.76 22.58
N SER A 692 2.92 -15.57 23.19
CA SER A 692 2.74 -14.30 22.49
C SER A 692 4.08 -13.74 22.06
N ILE A 693 4.32 -13.62 20.76
CA ILE A 693 5.58 -13.11 20.18
C ILE A 693 5.29 -11.78 19.48
N ALA A 694 6.17 -10.77 19.69
CA ALA A 694 6.11 -9.55 18.89
C ALA A 694 6.69 -9.81 17.49
N VAL A 695 5.86 -9.64 16.46
CA VAL A 695 6.18 -9.88 15.05
C VAL A 695 5.84 -8.63 14.26
N ASN A 696 6.72 -7.62 14.30
CA ASN A 696 6.67 -6.50 13.37
C ASN A 696 7.26 -6.92 12.01
N TRP A 697 6.70 -6.41 10.92
CA TRP A 697 7.18 -6.77 9.58
C TRP A 697 8.46 -6.01 9.24
N LEU A 698 9.28 -6.61 8.39
CA LEU A 698 10.58 -6.07 7.97
C LEU A 698 10.66 -6.15 6.45
N ASP A 699 10.76 -5.00 5.80
CA ASP A 699 11.04 -4.90 4.36
C ASP A 699 12.45 -4.34 4.13
N PRO A 700 13.12 -4.71 3.03
CA PRO A 700 14.39 -4.08 2.69
C PRO A 700 14.16 -2.60 2.36
N LEU A 701 15.13 -1.75 2.70
CA LEU A 701 15.09 -0.32 2.36
C LEU A 701 14.97 -0.08 0.86
N ASN A 702 15.55 -0.97 0.05
CA ASN A 702 15.47 -1.03 -1.40
C ASN A 702 15.96 -2.41 -1.87
N ASN A 703 15.85 -2.69 -3.17
CA ASN A 703 16.24 -3.97 -3.77
C ASN A 703 17.76 -4.25 -3.85
N ALA A 704 18.62 -3.48 -3.17
CA ALA A 704 20.05 -3.80 -3.08
C ALA A 704 20.24 -5.16 -2.38
N THR A 705 21.05 -6.04 -2.98
CA THR A 705 21.25 -7.41 -2.51
C THR A 705 21.65 -7.48 -1.03
N GLU A 706 22.51 -6.57 -0.57
CA GLU A 706 22.94 -6.49 0.82
C GLU A 706 21.80 -6.13 1.79
N ASN A 707 20.83 -5.32 1.34
CA ASN A 707 19.67 -4.92 2.14
C ASN A 707 18.64 -6.03 2.20
N VAL A 708 18.38 -6.73 1.08
CA VAL A 708 17.52 -7.92 1.06
C VAL A 708 18.08 -8.99 1.99
N GLN A 709 19.38 -9.31 1.87
CA GLN A 709 20.05 -10.27 2.75
C GLN A 709 20.00 -9.82 4.22
N ALA A 710 20.23 -8.53 4.51
CA ALA A 710 20.13 -7.99 5.86
C ALA A 710 18.73 -8.15 6.44
N THR A 711 17.72 -7.94 5.61
CA THR A 711 16.31 -8.07 6.00
C THR A 711 15.99 -9.51 6.37
N ASP A 712 16.38 -10.47 5.53
CA ASP A 712 16.12 -11.89 5.78
C ASP A 712 16.84 -12.39 7.04
N GLU A 713 18.12 -12.03 7.21
CA GLU A 713 18.85 -12.32 8.44
C GLU A 713 18.17 -11.70 9.67
N TYR A 714 17.75 -10.43 9.57
CA TYR A 714 17.15 -9.74 10.69
C TYR A 714 15.74 -10.25 11.05
N ARG A 715 14.97 -10.73 10.06
CA ARG A 715 13.73 -11.50 10.32
C ARG A 715 14.03 -12.76 11.13
N GLU A 716 15.13 -13.47 10.86
CA GLU A 716 15.51 -14.63 11.67
C GLU A 716 15.96 -14.24 13.07
N PHE A 717 16.65 -13.10 13.25
CA PHE A 717 17.04 -12.61 14.59
C PHE A 717 15.84 -12.21 15.45
N THR A 718 14.85 -11.52 14.86
CA THR A 718 13.73 -10.92 15.61
C THR A 718 12.51 -11.85 15.70
N ILE A 719 12.20 -12.59 14.64
CA ILE A 719 11.06 -13.51 14.56
C ILE A 719 11.55 -14.95 14.72
N GLY A 720 12.52 -15.36 13.89
CA GLY A 720 13.00 -16.73 13.82
C GLY A 720 13.55 -17.26 15.14
N LEU A 721 14.27 -16.44 15.92
CA LEU A 721 14.89 -16.83 17.19
C LEU A 721 13.89 -17.38 18.21
N TYR A 722 12.63 -16.93 18.15
CA TYR A 722 11.55 -17.35 19.05
C TYR A 722 10.54 -18.29 18.38
N VAL A 723 10.24 -18.07 17.08
CA VAL A 723 9.24 -18.85 16.34
C VAL A 723 9.81 -20.16 15.77
N ASN A 724 11.05 -20.18 15.25
CA ASN A 724 11.63 -21.42 14.70
C ASN A 724 11.71 -22.56 15.72
N PRO A 725 12.17 -22.36 16.97
CA PRO A 725 12.27 -23.45 17.93
C PRO A 725 10.95 -24.18 18.20
N ILE A 726 9.83 -23.46 18.13
CA ILE A 726 8.50 -23.99 18.44
C ILE A 726 7.82 -24.53 17.17
N PHE A 727 7.78 -23.75 16.09
CA PHE A 727 6.91 -24.04 14.94
C PHE A 727 7.64 -24.61 13.71
N SER A 728 8.97 -24.53 13.65
CA SER A 728 9.70 -25.14 12.53
C SER A 728 9.79 -26.66 12.68
N LYS A 729 9.92 -27.36 11.54
CA LYS A 729 10.16 -28.82 11.52
C LYS A 729 11.48 -29.20 12.22
N ALA A 730 12.46 -28.31 12.20
CA ALA A 730 13.76 -28.50 12.86
C ALA A 730 13.68 -28.36 14.39
N GLY A 731 12.88 -27.41 14.89
CA GLY A 731 12.70 -27.15 16.33
C GLY A 731 13.90 -26.51 17.03
N ASP A 732 14.87 -25.99 16.29
CA ASP A 732 16.08 -25.36 16.80
C ASP A 732 16.12 -23.86 16.40
N PHE A 733 17.08 -23.12 16.95
CA PHE A 733 17.34 -21.75 16.51
C PHE A 733 17.68 -21.69 15.00
N PRO A 734 17.34 -20.60 14.30
CA PRO A 734 17.70 -20.43 12.90
C PRO A 734 19.20 -20.64 12.67
N GLN A 735 19.56 -21.43 11.65
CA GLN A 735 20.96 -21.76 11.38
C GLN A 735 21.80 -20.51 11.10
N VAL A 736 21.24 -19.57 10.31
CA VAL A 736 21.91 -18.29 10.00
C VAL A 736 22.24 -17.47 11.25
N VAL A 737 21.35 -17.44 12.24
CA VAL A 737 21.58 -16.73 13.51
C VAL A 737 22.68 -17.42 14.32
N LYS A 738 22.66 -18.76 14.42
CA LYS A 738 23.72 -19.53 15.09
C LYS A 738 25.08 -19.28 14.46
N ASP A 739 25.16 -19.28 13.13
CA ASP A 739 26.41 -19.10 12.40
C ASP A 739 26.97 -17.69 12.57
N ILE A 740 26.13 -16.66 12.46
CA ILE A 740 26.52 -15.26 12.66
C ILE A 740 27.06 -15.03 14.07
N ILE A 741 26.31 -15.47 15.09
CA ILE A 741 26.73 -15.27 16.50
C ILE A 741 27.98 -16.08 16.82
N ALA A 742 28.10 -17.32 16.32
CA ALA A 742 29.31 -18.13 16.55
C ALA A 742 30.55 -17.51 15.90
N ARG A 743 30.42 -17.00 14.67
CA ARG A 743 31.49 -16.28 13.96
C ARG A 743 31.90 -15.02 14.72
N ASN A 744 30.94 -14.15 15.08
CA ASN A 744 31.21 -12.93 15.84
C ASN A 744 31.82 -13.24 17.22
N SER A 745 31.30 -14.25 17.93
CA SER A 745 31.83 -14.69 19.23
C SER A 745 33.30 -15.08 19.13
N LYS A 746 33.68 -15.82 18.08
CA LYS A 746 35.07 -16.22 17.83
C LYS A 746 35.96 -15.02 17.51
N GLU A 747 35.50 -14.11 16.65
CA GLU A 747 36.22 -12.86 16.32
C GLU A 747 36.41 -11.96 17.54
N GLN A 748 35.45 -11.96 18.47
CA GLN A 748 35.47 -11.23 19.73
C GLN A 748 36.26 -11.94 20.85
N GLY A 749 36.84 -13.12 20.58
CA GLY A 749 37.70 -13.85 21.52
C GLY A 749 36.97 -14.76 22.52
N PHE A 750 35.67 -15.02 22.34
CA PHE A 750 34.95 -16.00 23.16
C PHE A 750 35.34 -17.43 22.78
N ARG A 751 35.52 -18.29 23.79
CA ARG A 751 35.86 -19.72 23.58
C ARG A 751 34.71 -20.55 23.01
N LYS A 752 33.49 -20.06 23.09
CA LYS A 752 32.25 -20.68 22.62
C LYS A 752 31.30 -19.59 22.11
N SER A 753 30.31 -19.99 21.31
CA SER A 753 29.23 -19.06 20.91
C SER A 753 28.54 -18.46 22.14
N ARG A 754 28.22 -17.16 22.04
CA ARG A 754 27.42 -16.48 23.06
C ARG A 754 25.94 -16.91 23.04
N LEU A 755 25.42 -17.33 21.89
CA LEU A 755 24.11 -18.01 21.81
C LEU A 755 24.25 -19.44 22.33
N PRO A 756 23.57 -19.81 23.44
CA PRO A 756 23.63 -21.17 23.96
C PRO A 756 23.04 -22.17 22.96
N VAL A 757 23.71 -23.30 22.78
CA VAL A 757 23.20 -24.39 21.94
C VAL A 757 22.05 -25.11 22.67
N LEU A 758 21.01 -25.46 21.93
CA LEU A 758 19.97 -26.38 22.40
C LEU A 758 20.45 -27.82 22.22
N THR A 759 20.36 -28.63 23.27
CA THR A 759 20.61 -30.07 23.18
C THR A 759 19.48 -30.74 22.39
N SER A 760 19.69 -31.96 21.93
CA SER A 760 18.64 -32.72 21.24
C SER A 760 17.38 -32.92 22.09
N ASP A 761 17.54 -33.09 23.41
CA ASP A 761 16.41 -33.21 24.34
C ASP A 761 15.67 -31.88 24.50
N GLU A 762 16.40 -30.76 24.54
CA GLU A 762 15.81 -29.41 24.61
C GLU A 762 15.05 -29.07 23.32
N ILE A 763 15.64 -29.35 22.15
CA ILE A 763 14.96 -29.21 20.84
C ILE A 763 13.68 -30.05 20.82
N SER A 764 13.75 -31.32 21.26
CA SER A 764 12.58 -32.19 21.28
C SER A 764 11.51 -31.74 22.27
N ALA A 765 11.87 -31.02 23.33
CA ALA A 765 10.93 -30.49 24.31
C ALA A 765 10.21 -29.23 23.81
N ILE A 766 10.92 -28.35 23.08
CA ILE A 766 10.37 -27.07 22.58
C ILE A 766 9.57 -27.26 21.29
N ARG A 767 10.01 -28.15 20.40
CA ARG A 767 9.36 -28.33 19.09
C ARG A 767 7.91 -28.76 19.24
N GLY A 768 7.00 -27.98 18.67
CA GLY A 768 5.56 -28.20 18.68
C GLY A 768 4.89 -27.85 20.01
N SER A 769 5.56 -27.11 20.91
CA SER A 769 5.04 -26.79 22.24
C SER A 769 4.01 -25.65 22.26
N ALA A 770 3.15 -25.50 21.25
CA ALA A 770 2.12 -24.48 21.21
C ALA A 770 0.91 -24.94 20.39
N ASP A 771 -0.29 -24.59 20.83
CA ASP A 771 -1.54 -24.87 20.11
C ASP A 771 -1.91 -23.79 19.10
N PHE A 772 -1.45 -22.57 19.36
CA PHE A 772 -1.60 -21.41 18.52
C PHE A 772 -0.43 -20.46 18.76
N LEU A 773 -0.11 -19.67 17.74
CA LEU A 773 0.79 -18.52 17.86
C LEU A 773 -0.04 -17.30 18.26
N ALA A 774 0.20 -16.79 19.47
CA ALA A 774 -0.25 -15.45 19.81
C ALA A 774 0.73 -14.45 19.18
N MET A 775 0.20 -13.49 18.43
CA MET A 775 1.00 -12.55 17.65
C MET A 775 0.67 -11.12 18.07
N ASN A 776 1.69 -10.40 18.54
CA ASN A 776 1.61 -8.96 18.72
C ASN A 776 2.21 -8.29 17.49
N HIS A 777 1.46 -7.43 16.81
CA HIS A 777 1.91 -6.75 15.60
C HIS A 777 1.46 -5.30 15.62
N TYR A 778 2.37 -4.39 15.30
CA TYR A 778 2.11 -2.96 15.37
C TYR A 778 2.57 -2.22 14.12
N THR A 779 3.74 -2.53 13.57
CA THR A 779 4.36 -1.73 12.50
C THR A 779 5.21 -2.56 11.54
N THR A 780 5.69 -1.88 10.49
CA THR A 780 6.77 -2.33 9.62
C THR A 780 8.00 -1.44 9.81
N SER A 781 9.19 -2.00 9.60
CA SER A 781 10.46 -1.25 9.50
C SER A 781 11.18 -1.54 8.20
N LEU A 782 11.93 -0.56 7.69
CA LEU A 782 12.80 -0.67 6.52
C LEU A 782 14.24 -0.98 6.97
N VAL A 783 14.79 -2.08 6.48
CA VAL A 783 16.08 -2.63 6.90
C VAL A 783 17.15 -2.34 5.85
N SER A 784 18.31 -1.87 6.29
CA SER A 784 19.49 -1.71 5.43
C SER A 784 20.76 -2.23 6.08
N ARG A 785 21.72 -2.67 5.26
CA ARG A 785 23.05 -3.06 5.71
C ARG A 785 23.93 -1.80 5.87
N PRO A 786 24.45 -1.50 7.07
CA PRO A 786 25.36 -0.38 7.23
C PRO A 786 26.73 -0.71 6.62
N LYS A 787 27.40 0.30 6.05
CA LYS A 787 28.76 0.15 5.45
C LYS A 787 29.82 -0.29 6.45
N LYS A 788 29.63 0.03 7.73
CA LYS A 788 30.46 -0.41 8.85
C LYS A 788 29.55 -0.78 10.01
N ASN A 789 29.91 -1.83 10.74
CA ASN A 789 29.23 -2.15 11.98
C ASN A 789 29.56 -1.05 13.00
N ASN A 790 28.54 -0.30 13.41
CA ASN A 790 28.69 0.84 14.32
C ASN A 790 28.57 0.44 15.80
N HIS A 791 28.41 -0.85 16.09
CA HIS A 791 28.34 -1.37 17.46
C HIS A 791 29.74 -1.87 17.85
N PRO A 792 30.50 -1.17 18.71
CA PRO A 792 31.90 -1.52 18.99
C PRO A 792 32.07 -2.72 19.92
N SER A 793 31.01 -3.13 20.62
CA SER A 793 31.02 -4.20 21.62
C SER A 793 30.03 -5.31 21.23
N PRO A 794 30.23 -6.55 21.71
CA PRO A 794 29.26 -7.63 21.52
C PRO A 794 27.86 -7.22 22.01
N SER A 795 26.86 -7.36 21.14
CA SER A 795 25.44 -7.14 21.43
C SER A 795 24.59 -7.81 20.36
N PHE A 796 23.28 -7.87 20.58
CA PHE A 796 22.35 -8.27 19.51
C PHE A 796 22.42 -7.37 18.29
N GLU A 797 22.51 -6.05 18.46
CA GLU A 797 22.62 -5.11 17.35
C GLU A 797 23.95 -5.27 16.60
N HIS A 798 25.04 -5.56 17.33
CA HIS A 798 26.31 -5.94 16.70
C HIS A 798 26.17 -7.22 15.88
N ASP A 799 25.45 -8.20 16.39
CA ASP A 799 25.27 -9.49 15.73
C ASP A 799 24.37 -9.39 14.49
N ALA A 800 23.23 -8.71 14.61
CA ALA A 800 22.30 -8.45 13.51
C ALA A 800 22.90 -7.51 12.45
N ASN A 801 23.67 -6.49 12.88
CA ASN A 801 24.34 -5.51 12.03
C ASN A 801 23.42 -4.92 10.94
N VAL A 802 22.31 -4.32 11.37
CA VAL A 802 21.35 -3.65 10.49
C VAL A 802 21.06 -2.22 10.96
N LYS A 803 20.64 -1.37 10.03
CA LYS A 803 20.04 -0.08 10.34
C LYS A 803 18.56 -0.13 10.02
N LEU A 804 17.73 0.13 11.03
CA LEU A 804 16.29 0.31 10.87
C LEU A 804 15.97 1.75 10.54
N THR A 805 15.06 1.92 9.61
CA THR A 805 14.47 3.20 9.20
C THR A 805 12.99 3.01 8.95
N TYR A 806 12.27 4.12 8.76
CA TYR A 806 10.86 4.11 8.45
C TYR A 806 10.62 4.96 7.21
N SER A 807 9.57 4.64 6.45
CA SER A 807 9.15 5.54 5.38
C SER A 807 8.74 6.88 5.96
N LYS A 808 9.20 7.97 5.33
CA LYS A 808 8.78 9.34 5.70
C LYS A 808 7.30 9.61 5.43
N HIS A 809 6.62 8.73 4.69
CA HIS A 809 5.21 8.86 4.30
C HIS A 809 4.25 8.07 5.19
N TRP A 810 4.76 7.20 6.08
CA TRP A 810 3.89 6.51 7.02
C TRP A 810 3.44 7.45 8.12
N ALA A 811 2.15 7.40 8.46
CA ALA A 811 1.64 8.14 9.60
C ALA A 811 2.43 7.76 10.85
N VAL A 812 2.72 8.77 11.67
CA VAL A 812 3.53 8.65 12.88
C VAL A 812 2.59 8.73 14.07
N ALA A 813 2.62 7.72 14.93
CA ALA A 813 1.87 7.75 16.17
C ALA A 813 2.60 8.62 17.21
N LYS A 814 2.02 8.78 18.41
CA LYS A 814 2.74 9.42 19.52
C LYS A 814 4.05 8.72 19.85
N SER A 815 4.06 7.38 19.85
CA SER A 815 5.26 6.57 20.06
C SER A 815 6.24 6.71 18.89
N PRO A 816 7.51 7.10 19.13
CA PRO A 816 8.47 7.35 18.06
C PRO A 816 8.78 6.15 17.16
N TRP A 817 8.57 4.92 17.65
CA TRP A 817 8.80 3.67 16.92
C TRP A 817 7.59 3.21 16.09
N LEU A 818 6.39 3.73 16.37
CA LEU A 818 5.16 3.24 15.77
C LEU A 818 4.81 4.01 14.49
N ARG A 819 4.63 3.27 13.40
CA ARG A 819 4.22 3.81 12.09
C ARG A 819 3.03 3.02 11.56
N SER A 820 2.14 3.70 10.83
CA SER A 820 1.03 3.01 10.17
C SER A 820 1.52 2.36 8.89
N ALA A 821 1.64 1.04 8.89
CA ALA A 821 2.00 0.23 7.73
C ALA A 821 1.13 -1.06 7.67
N PRO A 822 -0.17 -0.95 7.36
CA PRO A 822 -1.14 -2.05 7.44
C PRO A 822 -0.78 -3.28 6.61
N TYR A 823 -0.19 -3.08 5.41
CA TYR A 823 0.27 -4.17 4.55
C TYR A 823 1.31 -5.07 5.23
N GLY A 824 2.02 -4.55 6.24
CA GLY A 824 2.96 -5.32 7.04
C GLY A 824 2.31 -6.44 7.82
N LEU A 825 1.09 -6.23 8.33
CA LEU A 825 0.33 -7.28 9.01
C LEU A 825 -0.01 -8.41 8.04
N TYR A 826 -0.50 -8.06 6.85
CA TYR A 826 -0.77 -9.03 5.79
C TYR A 826 0.49 -9.85 5.45
N LYS A 827 1.61 -9.17 5.12
CA LYS A 827 2.86 -9.85 4.74
C LYS A 827 3.38 -10.75 5.87
N ALA A 828 3.32 -10.30 7.12
CA ALA A 828 3.76 -11.07 8.27
C ALA A 828 2.91 -12.33 8.45
N LEU A 829 1.59 -12.24 8.34
CA LEU A 829 0.69 -13.38 8.43
C LEU A 829 0.96 -14.41 7.33
N ILE A 830 0.97 -13.99 6.07
CA ILE A 830 1.26 -14.87 4.93
C ILE A 830 2.63 -15.53 5.07
N TYR A 831 3.66 -14.76 5.44
CA TYR A 831 5.00 -15.30 5.68
C TYR A 831 5.01 -16.37 6.78
N LEU A 832 4.37 -16.10 7.92
CA LEU A 832 4.30 -17.07 9.03
C LEU A 832 3.56 -18.34 8.62
N ASN A 833 2.40 -18.21 7.96
CA ASN A 833 1.62 -19.35 7.50
C ASN A 833 2.40 -20.21 6.49
N LEU A 834 3.04 -19.60 5.49
CA LEU A 834 3.81 -20.34 4.49
C LEU A 834 5.07 -20.98 5.08
N LYS A 835 5.79 -20.27 5.96
CA LYS A 835 7.06 -20.75 6.53
C LYS A 835 6.87 -21.87 7.55
N TYR A 836 5.79 -21.80 8.33
CA TYR A 836 5.58 -22.67 9.49
C TYR A 836 4.42 -23.66 9.34
N ASP A 837 4.00 -23.96 8.11
CA ASP A 837 2.98 -24.97 7.80
C ASP A 837 1.61 -24.62 8.41
N TYR A 838 1.20 -23.37 8.21
CA TYR A 838 -0.09 -22.79 8.59
C TYR A 838 -0.46 -22.98 10.07
N PRO A 839 0.33 -22.45 11.03
CA PRO A 839 -0.08 -22.47 12.42
C PRO A 839 -1.34 -21.63 12.62
N SER A 840 -2.20 -22.03 13.57
CA SER A 840 -3.31 -21.19 14.01
C SER A 840 -2.76 -19.93 14.69
N ILE A 841 -3.16 -18.76 14.23
CA ILE A 841 -2.72 -17.46 14.76
C ILE A 841 -3.90 -16.76 15.46
N ILE A 842 -3.60 -16.09 16.57
CA ILE A 842 -4.48 -15.09 17.19
C ILE A 842 -3.68 -13.80 17.32
N ILE A 843 -4.17 -12.69 16.76
CA ILE A 843 -3.57 -11.38 16.99
C ILE A 843 -3.91 -10.96 18.41
N THR A 844 -2.92 -10.96 19.30
CA THR A 844 -3.11 -10.71 20.74
C THR A 844 -2.84 -9.28 21.16
N GLU A 845 -2.19 -8.51 20.29
CA GLU A 845 -2.08 -7.04 20.38
C GLU A 845 -1.91 -6.42 18.99
N ASN A 846 -2.70 -5.37 18.72
CA ASN A 846 -2.48 -4.38 17.67
C ASN A 846 -3.13 -3.07 18.13
N GLY A 847 -2.43 -1.94 17.99
CA GLY A 847 -2.86 -0.69 18.61
C GLY A 847 -2.22 0.55 18.01
N TRP A 848 -2.71 1.71 18.46
CA TRP A 848 -2.23 3.03 18.05
C TRP A 848 -2.11 3.98 19.23
N SER A 849 -0.93 4.57 19.42
CA SER A 849 -0.67 5.57 20.46
C SER A 849 -1.11 6.98 20.01
N SER A 850 -1.75 7.73 20.88
CA SER A 850 -2.12 9.13 20.66
C SER A 850 -1.76 10.03 21.84
N ASP A 851 -1.90 11.34 21.67
CA ASP A 851 -2.09 12.27 22.78
C ASP A 851 -3.45 12.02 23.47
N PRO A 852 -3.68 12.58 24.68
CA PRO A 852 -5.00 12.60 25.31
C PRO A 852 -6.05 13.29 24.43
N GLY A 853 -7.30 12.88 24.55
CA GLY A 853 -8.45 13.36 23.80
C GLY A 853 -9.42 12.25 23.40
N LEU A 854 -10.70 12.60 23.28
CA LEU A 854 -11.77 11.66 22.91
C LEU A 854 -11.94 11.49 21.38
N ASP A 855 -11.52 12.47 20.59
CA ASP A 855 -11.49 12.37 19.13
C ASP A 855 -10.12 11.85 18.68
N ASP A 856 -10.08 10.54 18.45
CA ASP A 856 -8.89 9.80 18.06
C ASP A 856 -8.99 9.26 16.62
N THR A 857 -9.36 10.15 15.69
CA THR A 857 -9.57 9.79 14.28
C THR A 857 -8.36 9.05 13.66
N GLN A 858 -7.11 9.39 14.00
CA GLN A 858 -5.95 8.62 13.52
C GLN A 858 -5.92 7.16 14.02
N ARG A 859 -6.39 6.89 15.26
CA ARG A 859 -6.54 5.52 15.78
C ARG A 859 -7.64 4.78 15.01
N VAL A 860 -8.73 5.47 14.69
CA VAL A 860 -9.82 4.92 13.86
C VAL A 860 -9.31 4.51 12.48
N ASP A 861 -8.60 5.41 11.79
CA ASP A 861 -8.06 5.16 10.46
C ASP A 861 -7.06 4.00 10.46
N ASN A 862 -6.19 3.96 11.48
CA ASN A 862 -5.23 2.88 11.64
C ASN A 862 -5.92 1.54 11.94
N LEU A 863 -6.90 1.53 12.86
CA LEU A 863 -7.67 0.33 13.20
C LEU A 863 -8.38 -0.26 11.98
N ARG A 864 -9.07 0.58 11.20
CA ARG A 864 -9.75 0.16 9.95
C ARG A 864 -8.76 -0.43 8.96
N SER A 865 -7.66 0.27 8.72
CA SER A 865 -6.67 -0.16 7.74
C SER A 865 -6.02 -1.50 8.10
N TYR A 866 -5.68 -1.72 9.37
CA TYR A 866 -5.10 -3.00 9.84
C TYR A 866 -6.13 -4.13 9.82
N LEU A 867 -7.40 -3.87 10.18
CA LEU A 867 -8.45 -4.88 10.11
C LEU A 867 -8.80 -5.26 8.67
N ASN A 868 -8.72 -4.33 7.72
CA ASN A 868 -8.83 -4.64 6.29
C ASN A 868 -7.66 -5.49 5.80
N ALA A 869 -6.41 -5.16 6.18
CA ALA A 869 -5.25 -5.97 5.85
C ALA A 869 -5.32 -7.40 6.44
N LEU A 870 -5.87 -7.53 7.66
CA LEU A 870 -6.16 -8.81 8.29
C LEU A 870 -7.21 -9.61 7.52
N LEU A 871 -8.33 -8.98 7.13
CA LEU A 871 -9.38 -9.64 6.35
C LEU A 871 -8.85 -10.15 5.02
N LEU A 872 -8.02 -9.36 4.33
CA LEU A 872 -7.38 -9.79 3.09
C LEU A 872 -6.42 -10.96 3.31
N ALA A 873 -5.66 -10.97 4.41
CA ALA A 873 -4.81 -12.12 4.75
C ALA A 873 -5.64 -13.39 4.99
N ILE A 874 -6.78 -13.28 5.69
CA ILE A 874 -7.71 -14.39 5.93
C ILE A 874 -8.31 -14.89 4.61
N GLU A 875 -8.72 -13.97 3.74
CA GLU A 875 -9.24 -14.28 2.40
C GLU A 875 -8.21 -15.04 1.55
N ASP A 876 -6.93 -14.68 1.65
CA ASP A 876 -5.80 -15.36 1.01
C ASP A 876 -5.33 -16.63 1.74
N GLY A 877 -6.06 -17.07 2.76
CA GLY A 877 -5.86 -18.35 3.43
C GLY A 877 -4.96 -18.31 4.67
N ALA A 878 -4.67 -17.15 5.25
CA ALA A 878 -4.01 -17.07 6.55
C ALA A 878 -4.94 -17.62 7.66
N GLU A 879 -4.43 -18.56 8.46
CA GLU A 879 -5.16 -19.19 9.56
C GLU A 879 -5.20 -18.27 10.79
N VAL A 880 -6.08 -17.27 10.79
CA VAL A 880 -6.27 -16.33 11.90
C VAL A 880 -7.66 -16.45 12.50
N SER A 881 -7.73 -16.71 13.81
CA SER A 881 -9.01 -16.99 14.52
C SER A 881 -9.46 -15.91 15.50
N GLY A 882 -8.63 -14.89 15.77
CA GLY A 882 -9.05 -13.77 16.60
C GLY A 882 -8.13 -12.57 16.57
N TYR A 883 -8.64 -11.46 17.10
CA TYR A 883 -7.98 -10.16 17.17
C TYR A 883 -8.27 -9.46 18.50
N ALA A 884 -7.22 -8.99 19.18
CA ALA A 884 -7.31 -8.15 20.37
C ALA A 884 -6.69 -6.78 20.13
N ALA A 885 -7.48 -5.73 20.31
CA ALA A 885 -6.97 -4.36 20.28
C ALA A 885 -6.14 -4.06 21.54
N TRP A 886 -4.98 -3.45 21.34
CA TRP A 886 -4.20 -2.80 22.39
C TRP A 886 -4.55 -1.30 22.43
N SER A 887 -5.22 -0.79 23.47
CA SER A 887 -5.65 -1.46 24.71
C SER A 887 -7.12 -1.16 25.07
N LEU A 888 -7.68 -1.87 26.05
CA LEU A 888 -9.03 -1.56 26.55
C LEU A 888 -9.13 -0.10 27.03
N MET A 889 -8.16 0.34 27.81
CA MET A 889 -8.11 1.68 28.39
C MET A 889 -6.67 2.18 28.46
N ASP A 890 -6.51 3.50 28.60
CA ASP A 890 -5.21 4.08 28.88
C ASP A 890 -4.62 3.47 30.14
N ASN A 891 -3.31 3.27 30.11
CA ASN A 891 -2.60 2.53 31.14
C ASN A 891 -1.22 3.17 31.34
N PHE A 892 -0.42 2.62 32.25
CA PHE A 892 0.97 3.01 32.44
C PHE A 892 1.83 2.32 31.36
N GLU A 893 2.28 3.07 30.34
CA GLU A 893 3.00 2.55 29.17
C GLU A 893 4.51 2.50 29.45
N TRP A 894 4.88 1.66 30.42
CA TRP A 894 6.27 1.32 30.72
C TRP A 894 7.15 2.57 30.95
N THR A 895 8.27 2.71 30.23
CA THR A 895 9.18 3.87 30.33
C THR A 895 8.60 5.16 29.73
N ALA A 896 7.53 5.08 28.94
CA ALA A 896 6.79 6.25 28.47
C ALA A 896 5.83 6.82 29.53
N GLY A 897 5.59 6.09 30.63
CA GLY A 897 4.69 6.51 31.71
C GLY A 897 3.27 6.73 31.20
N LEU A 898 2.74 7.93 31.41
CA LEU A 898 1.40 8.34 30.98
C LEU A 898 1.42 9.23 29.73
N SER A 899 2.58 9.40 29.08
CA SER A 899 2.72 10.32 27.93
C SER A 899 2.19 9.77 26.60
N GLU A 900 2.04 8.45 26.49
CA GLU A 900 1.55 7.74 25.30
C GLU A 900 0.23 7.03 25.63
N ARG A 901 -0.84 7.32 24.88
CA ARG A 901 -2.19 6.78 25.14
C ARG A 901 -2.57 5.73 24.12
N PHE A 902 -2.83 4.49 24.54
CA PHE A 902 -3.27 3.39 23.65
C PHE A 902 -4.75 3.01 23.79
N GLY A 903 -5.44 3.51 24.82
CA GLY A 903 -6.76 3.03 25.18
C GLY A 903 -7.86 3.36 24.19
N LEU A 904 -8.77 2.42 23.97
CA LEU A 904 -10.10 2.72 23.43
C LEU A 904 -10.91 3.61 24.40
N TYR A 905 -10.63 3.50 25.69
CA TYR A 905 -11.15 4.39 26.74
C TYR A 905 -10.03 5.25 27.30
N GLU A 906 -10.28 6.55 27.36
CA GLU A 906 -9.44 7.50 28.08
C GLU A 906 -9.59 7.30 29.59
N VAL A 907 -8.48 7.34 30.32
CA VAL A 907 -8.47 7.31 31.79
C VAL A 907 -8.06 8.69 32.32
N ASP A 908 -8.89 9.24 33.20
CA ASP A 908 -8.51 10.41 34.00
C ASP A 908 -7.63 9.95 35.18
N PHE A 909 -6.31 10.07 35.02
CA PHE A 909 -5.35 9.63 36.04
C PHE A 909 -5.33 10.53 37.29
N ASP A 910 -5.84 11.76 37.20
CA ASP A 910 -5.94 12.68 38.33
C ASP A 910 -7.21 12.44 39.16
N ALA A 911 -8.25 11.89 38.55
CA ALA A 911 -9.45 11.48 39.27
C ALA A 911 -9.17 10.38 40.30
N ALA A 912 -9.76 10.52 41.49
CA ALA A 912 -9.68 9.51 42.55
C ALA A 912 -10.18 8.14 42.08
N GLU A 913 -11.28 8.12 41.32
CA GLU A 913 -11.93 6.90 40.79
C GLU A 913 -11.36 6.44 39.43
N LYS A 914 -10.32 7.11 38.91
CA LYS A 914 -9.71 6.83 37.60
C LYS A 914 -10.75 6.71 36.48
N THR A 915 -11.60 7.72 36.34
CA THR A 915 -12.78 7.69 35.46
C THR A 915 -12.41 7.27 34.02
N ARG A 916 -13.20 6.37 33.42
CA ARG A 916 -12.98 5.89 32.04
C ARG A 916 -14.01 6.42 31.07
N THR A 917 -13.55 7.09 30.02
CA THR A 917 -14.42 7.73 29.01
C THR A 917 -14.15 7.14 27.62
N PRO A 918 -15.16 6.63 26.89
CA PRO A 918 -14.95 6.03 25.57
C PRO A 918 -14.50 7.07 24.55
N ARG A 919 -13.45 6.75 23.80
CA ARG A 919 -13.04 7.53 22.61
C ARG A 919 -13.87 7.15 21.39
N LYS A 920 -13.76 7.94 20.32
CA LYS A 920 -14.38 7.65 19.01
C LYS A 920 -14.05 6.24 18.52
N SER A 921 -12.80 5.78 18.66
CA SER A 921 -12.38 4.41 18.32
C SER A 921 -13.14 3.31 19.05
N ALA A 922 -13.57 3.51 20.30
CA ALA A 922 -14.40 2.52 21.02
C ALA A 922 -15.73 2.26 20.30
N PHE A 923 -16.36 3.32 19.77
CA PHE A 923 -17.62 3.20 19.03
C PHE A 923 -17.42 2.53 17.67
N VAL A 924 -16.35 2.88 16.95
CA VAL A 924 -16.02 2.25 15.67
C VAL A 924 -15.71 0.76 15.87
N TYR A 925 -14.90 0.41 16.86
CA TYR A 925 -14.57 -0.98 17.15
C TYR A 925 -15.82 -1.78 17.57
N LYS A 926 -16.70 -1.19 18.40
CA LYS A 926 -18.00 -1.78 18.73
C LYS A 926 -18.84 -2.06 17.49
N GLU A 927 -18.91 -1.13 16.54
CA GLU A 927 -19.65 -1.34 15.29
C GLU A 927 -19.05 -2.47 14.47
N ILE A 928 -17.72 -2.52 14.33
CA ILE A 928 -17.03 -3.60 13.60
C ILE A 928 -17.33 -4.97 14.23
N ILE A 929 -17.31 -5.07 15.57
CA ILE A 929 -17.63 -6.31 16.29
C ILE A 929 -19.08 -6.73 16.01
N ALA A 930 -20.01 -5.77 16.00
CA ALA A 930 -21.43 -6.01 15.82
C ALA A 930 -21.77 -6.39 14.37
N SER A 931 -21.29 -5.62 13.40
CA SER A 931 -21.57 -5.78 11.97
C SER A 931 -20.73 -6.89 11.33
N ARG A 932 -19.58 -7.23 11.93
CA ARG A 932 -18.52 -8.10 11.39
C ARG A 932 -17.90 -7.57 10.10
N ILE A 933 -18.01 -6.27 9.84
CA ILE A 933 -17.52 -5.59 8.64
C ILE A 933 -16.73 -4.35 9.08
N VAL A 934 -15.71 -3.98 8.31
CA VAL A 934 -15.06 -2.68 8.44
C VAL A 934 -15.83 -1.66 7.60
N ASP A 935 -16.73 -0.90 8.23
CA ASP A 935 -17.45 0.19 7.57
C ASP A 935 -16.65 1.50 7.65
N GLU A 936 -16.07 1.89 6.52
CA GLU A 936 -15.30 3.13 6.36
C GLU A 936 -16.18 4.39 6.53
N ALA A 937 -17.48 4.31 6.27
CA ALA A 937 -18.41 5.43 6.33
C ALA A 937 -19.08 5.59 7.71
N PHE A 938 -18.98 4.60 8.59
CA PHE A 938 -19.58 4.67 9.91
C PHE A 938 -18.94 5.77 10.76
N GLU A 939 -19.77 6.66 11.31
CA GLU A 939 -19.35 7.71 12.24
C GLU A 939 -20.33 7.74 13.43
N PRO A 940 -19.84 7.75 14.69
CA PRO A 940 -20.72 7.74 15.85
C PRO A 940 -21.49 9.06 15.95
N LYS A 941 -22.82 8.97 16.03
CA LYS A 941 -23.71 10.15 16.18
C LYS A 941 -23.59 10.83 17.55
N SER A 942 -23.11 10.11 18.56
CA SER A 942 -22.83 10.62 19.90
C SER A 942 -21.73 9.79 20.55
N LEU A 943 -21.00 10.39 21.48
CA LEU A 943 -20.02 9.70 22.32
C LEU A 943 -20.64 9.19 23.65
N GLN A 944 -21.92 8.80 23.61
CA GLN A 944 -22.58 8.15 24.76
C GLN A 944 -22.67 6.65 24.52
N MET A 945 -21.92 5.89 25.32
CA MET A 945 -21.85 4.44 25.18
C MET A 945 -23.07 3.76 25.83
N THR A 946 -23.62 2.77 25.13
CA THR A 946 -24.70 1.92 25.61
C THR A 946 -24.24 0.46 25.67
N LEU A 947 -24.86 -0.34 26.53
CA LEU A 947 -24.59 -1.78 26.58
C LEU A 947 -25.01 -2.45 25.27
N SER A 948 -24.19 -3.38 24.77
CA SER A 948 -24.52 -4.18 23.59
C SER A 948 -25.65 -5.18 23.88
N ASP A 949 -26.65 -5.29 22.99
CA ASP A 949 -27.80 -6.17 23.17
C ASP A 949 -27.45 -7.62 22.78
N ARG A 950 -26.83 -8.37 23.71
CA ARG A 950 -26.38 -9.76 23.47
C ARG A 950 -27.52 -10.77 23.20
N ARG A 951 -28.80 -10.37 23.33
CA ARG A 951 -29.95 -11.27 23.13
C ARG A 951 -30.09 -11.79 21.69
N MET A 952 -29.53 -11.12 20.68
CA MET A 952 -29.55 -11.63 19.29
C MET A 952 -28.58 -12.80 19.04
N LYS A 953 -27.42 -12.86 19.73
CA LYS A 953 -26.46 -13.99 19.57
C LYS A 953 -27.00 -15.32 20.10
N MET A 954 -27.95 -15.31 21.06
CA MET A 954 -28.55 -16.55 21.60
C MET A 954 -29.50 -17.26 20.64
N LYS A 955 -30.16 -16.55 19.70
CA LYS A 955 -31.07 -17.20 18.74
C LYS A 955 -30.31 -17.96 17.64
N ALA A 956 -29.17 -17.45 17.19
CA ALA A 956 -28.39 -18.08 16.12
C ALA A 956 -27.67 -19.38 16.55
N LYS A 957 -27.36 -19.55 17.85
CA LYS A 957 -26.72 -20.79 18.36
C LYS A 957 -27.70 -21.95 18.57
N VAL A 958 -29.00 -21.72 18.47
CA VAL A 958 -30.05 -22.76 18.66
C VAL A 958 -30.56 -23.30 17.32
N GLU A 959 -30.16 -22.70 16.18
CA GLU A 959 -30.56 -23.12 14.82
C GLU A 959 -29.39 -23.59 13.91
N LEU A 960 -28.21 -23.81 14.47
CA LEU A 960 -27.12 -24.60 13.85
C LEU A 960 -26.90 -25.90 14.65
#